data_AF-A0AAE1QJ60-F1
#
_entry.id   AF-A0AAE1QJ60-F1
#
_cell.length_a   1.000
_cell.length_b   1.000
_cell.length_c   1.000
_cell.angle_alpha   90.00
_cell.angle_beta   90.00
_cell.angle_gamma   90.00
#
_symmetry.space_group_name_H-M   'P 1'
#
loop_
_entity.id
_entity.type
_entity.pdbx_description
1 polymer ?
#
loop_
_entity_poly.entity_id
_entity_poly.type
_entity_poly.pdbx_seq_one_letter_code
_entity_poly.pdbx_strand_id
1 'polypeptide(L)'
;MPNLRDIAIFDISNQPCKADTPCTRLGNGGCAQLCFSFPVDQPTSPGFRCHCTTGVLAEDKHSCEDSKEFLVYTTRTEIHRLSLLPKSYNVPFDTVSDLTNVVGIDFDYTNKDLIFTQIRPDTKIAKVSSSNPTKEKMEIILEQGINPEGIAYDWTSKKIYWTDSANNSIYSMNSDGSHIVMIIQVERPRAIVLDPCRGRWLCDFENDCGDNSDEEEEMCRSQYRECSESEFRCENSKCIPSRWRCDHDNDCGDKSDEENCGEHTCRDGQFQCSSGHCIQEHFRCDGERNCHDLSDELDCPPRYPGDLYCREEKFQCDNHLFVEMRDLCDGSNDCYDNSDERESLCSNYTCNTLRRFQCNNHKCIPLYQKCDGIDNCGDGSDENNMTICSHRPRPCIFNEFRCANQKCIGSNKICDHADDCGDSSDELGCHTASNCTVGGCEQTCTDLKDGGYVCHSIRGFRISPNNPKICNDIDECAEFTHNCSQLCTNLNGTHACSCREGFVTEINGVCRLEQGAITLIYSDSPEIRAFNLTSHTAKYVIKGDNIESLDYEPVSGIVYWTDSYGKTIKRSYLPGSPERTNVTMGYAQNLDIESRAKPTGMAVDWAGLNLYWSETDRTGNKPRGSILVSTLDGRYRHSIITTGLEVPTSVVVDPDHGYMFWIDIGSIPKFETSWMDGSKRRILVSDAISQPTGLSIDFAMEHTIYWVDVKLNKIEMMREDGTRRTLVAYGNYLKHPLSLDVFESSIYWVTRDSGEIYSMDKFGRGVPVKLPGEFANPSSIKGVILIRTN
;
A
#
# COMPACT_ATOMS: atom_id res chain seq x y z
N MET A 1 4.71 -15.50 11.32
CA MET A 1 4.27 -14.57 10.27
C MET A 1 5.47 -13.85 9.66
N PRO A 2 5.83 -14.08 8.38
CA PRO A 2 6.85 -13.27 7.73
C PRO A 2 6.20 -11.95 7.27
N ASN A 3 6.24 -10.96 8.17
CA ASN A 3 5.79 -9.61 7.90
C ASN A 3 6.99 -8.76 7.43
N LEU A 4 7.07 -8.56 6.10
CA LEU A 4 7.40 -7.31 5.38
C LEU A 4 8.50 -7.37 4.29
N ARG A 5 8.58 -6.35 3.41
CA ARG A 5 8.43 -6.44 1.93
C ARG A 5 9.13 -5.36 1.08
N ASP A 6 10.00 -4.49 1.58
CA ASP A 6 10.49 -3.35 0.74
C ASP A 6 12.00 -3.08 0.82
N ILE A 7 12.59 -2.43 -0.21
CA ILE A 7 14.01 -2.05 -0.42
C ILE A 7 14.03 -0.94 -1.51
N ALA A 8 14.84 0.10 -1.36
CA ALA A 8 15.00 1.21 -2.31
C ALA A 8 16.44 1.80 -2.28
N ILE A 9 17.07 2.07 -3.44
CA ILE A 9 18.51 2.43 -3.60
C ILE A 9 18.56 3.89 -3.94
N PHE A 10 19.59 4.56 -3.42
CA PHE A 10 19.79 5.96 -3.69
C PHE A 10 21.22 6.30 -4.17
N ASP A 11 21.40 6.51 -5.46
CA ASP A 11 22.58 7.21 -5.97
C ASP A 11 22.22 8.61 -6.45
N ILE A 12 23.14 9.57 -6.30
CA ILE A 12 23.02 10.90 -6.92
C ILE A 12 22.86 10.84 -8.45
N SER A 13 23.20 9.71 -9.08
CA SER A 13 23.09 9.49 -10.52
C SER A 13 21.85 8.70 -10.93
N ASN A 14 21.25 7.99 -9.98
CA ASN A 14 19.91 7.40 -10.09
C ASN A 14 18.85 8.48 -9.77
N GLN A 15 19.14 9.42 -8.88
CA GLN A 15 18.26 10.53 -8.51
C GLN A 15 19.04 11.86 -8.65
N PRO A 16 19.15 12.42 -9.86
CA PRO A 16 19.97 13.60 -10.11
C PRO A 16 19.54 14.78 -9.23
N CYS A 17 20.50 15.43 -8.56
CA CYS A 17 20.27 16.69 -7.81
C CYS A 17 19.70 17.82 -8.69
N LYS A 18 19.73 17.65 -10.01
CA LYS A 18 19.03 18.46 -11.01
C LYS A 18 17.96 17.61 -11.70
N ALA A 19 16.94 17.18 -10.96
CA ALA A 19 15.69 16.84 -11.61
C ALA A 19 15.15 18.15 -12.19
N ASP A 20 15.23 18.31 -13.51
CA ASP A 20 14.85 19.56 -14.21
C ASP A 20 13.32 19.65 -14.35
N THR A 21 12.63 19.34 -13.25
CA THR A 21 11.19 19.34 -13.18
C THR A 21 10.69 20.77 -13.01
N PRO A 22 9.47 21.08 -13.48
CA PRO A 22 8.88 22.40 -13.25
C PRO A 22 8.70 22.74 -11.76
N CYS A 23 8.56 21.73 -10.88
CA CYS A 23 8.44 21.92 -9.44
C CYS A 23 9.77 22.40 -8.80
N THR A 24 10.92 21.91 -9.28
CA THR A 24 12.24 22.32 -8.77
C THR A 24 12.63 23.73 -9.22
N ARG A 25 12.36 24.11 -10.48
CA ARG A 25 12.82 25.38 -11.08
C ARG A 25 12.27 26.65 -10.39
N LEU A 26 11.09 26.56 -9.78
CA LEU A 26 10.38 27.71 -9.18
C LEU A 26 10.27 27.61 -7.65
N GLY A 27 10.86 26.60 -7.01
CA GLY A 27 10.72 26.34 -5.57
C GLY A 27 9.30 25.89 -5.21
N ASN A 28 9.02 24.58 -5.32
CA ASN A 28 7.68 23.98 -5.23
C ASN A 28 6.75 24.42 -6.38
N GLY A 29 7.28 24.75 -7.56
CA GLY A 29 6.49 25.18 -8.72
C GLY A 29 5.74 26.51 -8.54
N GLY A 30 5.99 27.26 -7.45
CA GLY A 30 5.14 28.38 -7.01
C GLY A 30 3.83 27.95 -6.37
N CYS A 31 3.68 26.68 -5.99
CA CYS A 31 2.49 26.14 -5.33
C CYS A 31 2.49 26.45 -3.83
N ALA A 32 1.31 26.77 -3.28
CA ALA A 32 1.15 27.06 -1.85
C ALA A 32 1.33 25.83 -0.94
N GLN A 33 0.98 24.63 -1.43
CA GLN A 33 1.02 23.38 -0.65
C GLN A 33 1.80 22.28 -1.38
N LEU A 34 1.16 21.45 -2.20
CA LEU A 34 1.83 20.36 -2.95
C LEU A 34 2.06 20.75 -4.40
N CYS A 35 3.19 20.31 -4.97
CA CYS A 35 3.47 20.36 -6.41
C CYS A 35 3.66 18.94 -6.94
N PHE A 36 2.88 18.58 -7.97
CA PHE A 36 3.03 17.31 -8.68
C PHE A 36 3.56 17.58 -10.09
N SER A 37 4.64 16.91 -10.49
CA SER A 37 5.10 16.90 -11.89
C SER A 37 4.25 15.95 -12.73
N PHE A 38 4.09 16.26 -14.02
CA PHE A 38 3.37 15.41 -14.98
C PHE A 38 4.30 14.91 -16.10
N PRO A 39 3.94 13.79 -16.75
CA PRO A 39 4.66 13.29 -17.92
C PRO A 39 4.68 14.31 -19.07
N VAL A 40 5.83 14.43 -19.73
CA VAL A 40 6.14 15.42 -20.78
C VAL A 40 5.30 15.22 -22.05
N ASP A 41 4.75 14.01 -22.27
CA ASP A 41 4.03 13.61 -23.48
C ASP A 41 2.66 14.30 -23.71
N GLN A 42 2.25 15.23 -22.84
CA GLN A 42 1.05 16.05 -23.09
C GLN A 42 1.37 17.56 -23.17
N PRO A 43 0.95 18.25 -24.25
CA PRO A 43 1.25 19.67 -24.49
C PRO A 43 0.36 20.60 -23.65
N THR A 44 -0.08 20.17 -22.47
CA THR A 44 -0.79 21.04 -21.53
C THR A 44 0.25 21.74 -20.67
N SER A 45 0.69 22.92 -21.10
CA SER A 45 1.39 23.83 -20.20
C SER A 45 0.45 24.23 -19.05
N PRO A 46 0.91 24.20 -17.79
CA PRO A 46 2.26 23.83 -17.32
C PRO A 46 2.37 22.32 -17.04
N GLY A 47 3.52 21.69 -17.30
CA GLY A 47 3.82 20.28 -17.00
C GLY A 47 3.92 19.93 -15.49
N PHE A 48 3.19 20.66 -14.65
CA PHE A 48 3.03 20.46 -13.22
C PHE A 48 1.66 20.98 -12.78
N ARG A 49 1.16 20.50 -11.65
CA ARG A 49 -0.07 21.02 -11.01
C ARG A 49 0.14 21.20 -9.53
N CYS A 50 -0.28 22.37 -9.05
CA CYS A 50 -0.43 22.62 -7.64
C CYS A 50 -1.66 21.89 -7.12
N HIS A 51 -1.52 21.24 -5.97
CA HIS A 51 -2.63 20.60 -5.29
C HIS A 51 -2.73 21.10 -3.85
N CYS A 52 -3.96 21.35 -3.45
CA CYS A 52 -4.29 21.77 -2.11
C CYS A 52 -4.64 20.54 -1.29
N THR A 53 -3.84 20.29 -0.26
CA THR A 53 -4.19 19.33 0.81
C THR A 53 -5.41 19.76 1.59
N THR A 54 -5.67 21.08 1.60
CA THR A 54 -6.92 21.64 2.11
C THR A 54 -7.55 22.68 1.25
N GLY A 55 -8.86 22.54 1.14
CA GLY A 55 -9.67 23.43 0.34
C GLY A 55 -9.58 23.10 -1.14
N VAL A 56 -9.80 24.11 -1.97
CA VAL A 56 -9.81 24.05 -3.43
C VAL A 56 -8.71 24.94 -3.98
N LEU A 57 -8.15 24.54 -5.13
CA LEU A 57 -7.18 25.34 -5.84
C LEU A 57 -7.86 26.61 -6.38
N ALA A 58 -7.28 27.77 -6.08
CA ALA A 58 -7.80 29.08 -6.47
C ALA A 58 -7.76 29.27 -8.00
N GLU A 59 -8.42 30.30 -8.51
CA GLU A 59 -8.46 30.61 -9.96
C GLU A 59 -7.06 30.83 -10.57
N ASP A 60 -6.09 31.24 -9.74
CA ASP A 60 -4.69 31.43 -10.12
C ASP A 60 -3.92 30.11 -10.34
N LYS A 61 -4.50 28.95 -10.00
CA LYS A 61 -3.93 27.60 -10.07
C LYS A 61 -2.66 27.38 -9.24
N HIS A 62 -2.36 28.27 -8.30
CA HIS A 62 -1.17 28.21 -7.44
C HIS A 62 -1.52 28.30 -5.95
N SER A 63 -2.55 29.07 -5.60
CA SER A 63 -3.01 29.32 -4.23
C SER A 63 -4.12 28.36 -3.81
N CYS A 64 -4.31 28.17 -2.51
CA CYS A 64 -5.35 27.32 -1.95
C CYS A 64 -6.39 28.16 -1.18
N GLU A 65 -7.67 27.95 -1.48
CA GLU A 65 -8.83 28.57 -0.82
C GLU A 65 -9.62 27.52 -0.01
N ASP A 66 -10.19 27.88 1.14
CA ASP A 66 -10.86 26.92 2.03
C ASP A 66 -12.13 26.27 1.43
N SER A 67 -12.38 25.01 1.79
CA SER A 67 -13.57 24.26 1.39
C SER A 67 -14.83 24.80 2.07
N LYS A 68 -15.91 25.01 1.30
CA LYS A 68 -17.19 25.54 1.80
C LYS A 68 -18.02 24.57 2.64
N GLU A 69 -17.63 23.29 2.75
CA GLU A 69 -18.38 22.22 3.41
C GLU A 69 -17.50 21.48 4.44
N PHE A 70 -17.95 21.39 5.70
CA PHE A 70 -17.23 20.74 6.80
C PHE A 70 -18.21 20.32 7.92
N LEU A 71 -17.85 19.29 8.68
CA LEU A 71 -18.55 18.80 9.88
C LEU A 71 -17.97 19.50 11.11
N VAL A 72 -18.81 20.01 12.02
CA VAL A 72 -18.35 20.59 13.29
C VAL A 72 -18.72 19.65 14.43
N TYR A 73 -17.81 19.45 15.39
CA TYR A 73 -18.05 18.64 16.57
C TYR A 73 -17.37 19.25 17.80
N THR A 74 -17.88 18.93 18.99
CA THR A 74 -17.37 19.45 20.26
C THR A 74 -16.61 18.37 21.01
N THR A 75 -15.54 18.76 21.69
CA THR A 75 -14.95 18.01 22.80
C THR A 75 -15.27 18.75 24.10
N ARG A 76 -14.84 18.21 25.23
CA ARG A 76 -15.13 18.81 26.54
C ARG A 76 -14.63 20.26 26.66
N THR A 77 -13.54 20.60 26.00
CA THR A 77 -12.87 21.90 26.15
C THR A 77 -12.73 22.66 24.84
N GLU A 78 -13.09 22.04 23.71
CA GLU A 78 -12.80 22.59 22.39
C GLU A 78 -13.95 22.38 21.41
N ILE A 79 -14.09 23.31 20.47
CA ILE A 79 -14.91 23.11 19.28
C ILE A 79 -13.98 22.77 18.11
N HIS A 80 -14.14 21.56 17.58
CA HIS A 80 -13.40 21.03 16.44
C HIS A 80 -14.27 20.99 15.18
N ARG A 81 -13.62 20.65 14.08
CA ARG A 81 -14.30 20.31 12.84
C ARG A 81 -13.47 19.33 12.05
N LEU A 82 -14.14 18.69 11.12
CA LEU A 82 -13.64 17.68 10.23
C LEU A 82 -14.09 18.04 8.81
N SER A 83 -13.19 18.04 7.84
CA SER A 83 -13.59 18.22 6.45
C SER A 83 -14.42 17.02 5.99
N LEU A 84 -15.51 17.27 5.25
CA LEU A 84 -16.32 16.19 4.66
C LEU A 84 -15.66 15.61 3.41
N LEU A 85 -14.61 16.25 2.89
CA LEU A 85 -13.81 15.70 1.81
C LEU A 85 -12.92 14.58 2.38
N PRO A 86 -13.10 13.31 1.96
CA PRO A 86 -12.37 12.16 2.50
C PRO A 86 -10.84 12.21 2.26
N LYS A 87 -10.37 13.24 1.55
CA LYS A 87 -8.96 13.45 1.17
C LYS A 87 -8.31 14.70 1.80
N SER A 88 -9.02 15.44 2.66
CA SER A 88 -8.57 16.72 3.24
C SER A 88 -8.37 16.59 4.75
N TYR A 89 -7.13 16.75 5.23
CA TYR A 89 -6.80 16.58 6.66
C TYR A 89 -6.54 17.89 7.44
N ASN A 90 -6.36 19.06 6.81
CA ASN A 90 -6.40 20.33 7.58
C ASN A 90 -7.85 20.81 7.75
N VAL A 91 -8.00 21.69 8.72
CA VAL A 91 -9.27 22.13 9.24
C VAL A 91 -9.50 23.61 8.77
N PRO A 92 -10.72 24.06 8.37
CA PRO A 92 -11.09 25.45 7.91
C PRO A 92 -11.00 26.79 8.80
N PHE A 93 -10.35 26.88 9.99
CA PHE A 93 -10.58 27.74 11.23
C PHE A 93 -10.00 27.18 12.58
N ASP A 94 -9.09 27.84 13.29
CA ASP A 94 -8.46 27.18 14.47
C ASP A 94 -9.45 26.66 15.54
N THR A 95 -9.11 25.52 16.16
CA THR A 95 -9.97 24.92 17.20
C THR A 95 -10.24 25.97 18.27
N VAL A 96 -11.52 26.14 18.62
CA VAL A 96 -11.89 27.09 19.67
C VAL A 96 -11.54 26.43 20.99
N SER A 97 -10.34 26.69 21.47
CA SER A 97 -9.80 26.18 22.72
C SER A 97 -10.17 27.08 23.91
N ASP A 98 -9.80 26.65 25.11
CA ASP A 98 -10.11 27.32 26.38
C ASP A 98 -11.61 27.51 26.66
N LEU A 99 -12.43 26.59 26.16
CA LEU A 99 -13.83 26.48 26.54
C LEU A 99 -13.96 25.53 27.73
N THR A 100 -15.03 25.71 28.47
CA THR A 100 -15.31 24.96 29.69
C THR A 100 -16.57 24.15 29.48
N ASN A 101 -16.40 22.83 29.37
CA ASN A 101 -17.47 21.84 29.20
C ASN A 101 -18.48 22.23 28.11
N VAL A 102 -18.03 22.28 26.86
CA VAL A 102 -18.93 22.41 25.70
C VAL A 102 -19.61 21.07 25.44
N VAL A 103 -20.92 21.07 25.22
CA VAL A 103 -21.68 19.82 25.10
C VAL A 103 -22.48 19.78 23.80
N GLY A 104 -23.38 20.72 23.58
CA GLY A 104 -24.23 20.80 22.40
C GLY A 104 -23.72 21.83 21.39
N ILE A 105 -23.94 21.56 20.11
CA ILE A 105 -23.64 22.48 19.01
C ILE A 105 -24.66 22.33 17.88
N ASP A 106 -25.03 23.46 17.28
CA ASP A 106 -25.85 23.55 16.07
C ASP A 106 -25.43 24.78 15.23
N PHE A 107 -25.96 24.92 14.01
CA PHE A 107 -25.47 25.89 13.03
C PHE A 107 -26.59 26.67 12.32
N ASP A 108 -26.48 28.00 12.31
CA ASP A 108 -27.31 28.86 11.46
C ASP A 108 -26.61 29.12 10.12
N TYR A 109 -27.09 28.44 9.07
CA TYR A 109 -26.59 28.60 7.71
C TYR A 109 -26.69 30.03 7.16
N THR A 110 -27.72 30.79 7.54
CA THR A 110 -27.99 32.12 6.94
C THR A 110 -26.98 33.16 7.44
N ASN A 111 -26.71 33.16 8.74
CA ASN A 111 -25.82 34.11 9.39
C ASN A 111 -24.39 33.56 9.58
N LYS A 112 -24.19 32.27 9.30
CA LYS A 112 -22.93 31.54 9.48
C LYS A 112 -22.47 31.48 10.94
N ASP A 113 -23.40 31.32 11.86
CA ASP A 113 -23.15 31.28 13.30
C ASP A 113 -23.20 29.84 13.84
N LEU A 114 -22.18 29.46 14.60
CA LEU A 114 -22.19 28.24 15.41
C LEU A 114 -22.81 28.58 16.76
N ILE A 115 -23.87 27.88 17.13
CA ILE A 115 -24.59 28.07 18.38
C ILE A 115 -24.27 26.86 19.25
N PHE A 116 -23.75 27.08 20.46
CA PHE A 116 -23.30 26.00 21.32
C PHE A 116 -23.60 26.28 22.79
N THR A 117 -23.54 25.23 23.59
CA THR A 117 -23.85 25.25 25.01
C THR A 117 -22.61 24.92 25.84
N GLN A 118 -22.43 25.65 26.92
CA GLN A 118 -21.42 25.39 27.95
C GLN A 118 -22.12 25.10 29.27
N ILE A 119 -21.64 24.07 29.98
CA ILE A 119 -22.09 23.72 31.32
C ILE A 119 -21.04 24.11 32.37
N ARG A 120 -21.38 23.94 33.67
CA ARG A 120 -20.55 24.39 34.81
C ARG A 120 -19.06 24.08 34.62
N PRO A 121 -18.15 25.01 34.97
CA PRO A 121 -18.38 26.18 35.82
C PRO A 121 -19.01 27.39 35.11
N ASP A 122 -18.81 27.56 33.80
CA ASP A 122 -19.28 28.73 33.06
C ASP A 122 -20.50 28.37 32.21
N THR A 123 -21.68 28.35 32.84
CA THR A 123 -22.90 27.99 32.12
C THR A 123 -23.33 29.11 31.18
N LYS A 124 -23.44 28.79 29.89
CA LYS A 124 -23.90 29.76 28.89
C LYS A 124 -24.36 29.10 27.61
N ILE A 125 -25.25 29.77 26.89
CA ILE A 125 -25.53 29.54 25.48
C ILE A 125 -24.87 30.69 24.75
N ALA A 126 -23.97 30.36 23.84
CA ALA A 126 -23.22 31.35 23.09
C ALA A 126 -23.29 31.03 21.60
N LYS A 127 -23.07 32.06 20.79
CA LYS A 127 -22.83 31.91 19.37
C LYS A 127 -21.49 32.52 18.97
N VAL A 128 -20.87 31.94 17.96
CA VAL A 128 -19.61 32.42 17.40
C VAL A 128 -19.66 32.30 15.88
N SER A 129 -19.08 33.26 15.17
CA SER A 129 -19.02 33.20 13.71
C SER A 129 -18.14 32.03 13.28
N SER A 130 -18.67 31.18 12.40
CA SER A 130 -17.95 30.04 11.80
C SER A 130 -16.76 30.44 10.92
N SER A 131 -16.66 31.71 10.52
CA SER A 131 -15.61 32.19 9.61
C SER A 131 -14.25 32.42 10.29
N ASN A 132 -14.25 32.85 11.55
CA ASN A 132 -13.05 33.01 12.37
C ASN A 132 -13.48 32.99 13.84
N PRO A 133 -13.77 31.79 14.38
CA PRO A 133 -14.26 31.65 15.73
C PRO A 133 -13.09 31.77 16.70
N THR A 134 -12.98 32.94 17.31
CA THR A 134 -12.10 33.15 18.46
C THR A 134 -12.95 33.34 19.71
N LYS A 135 -12.43 32.93 20.87
CA LYS A 135 -13.08 33.15 22.17
C LYS A 135 -13.45 34.63 22.40
N GLU A 136 -12.67 35.55 21.85
CA GLU A 136 -12.86 37.00 21.96
C GLU A 136 -14.06 37.54 21.16
N LYS A 137 -14.47 36.85 20.09
CA LYS A 137 -15.60 37.21 19.22
C LYS A 137 -16.88 36.44 19.55
N MET A 138 -16.89 35.73 20.67
CA MET A 138 -18.04 34.98 21.15
C MET A 138 -19.12 35.95 21.65
N GLU A 139 -20.34 35.80 21.12
CA GLU A 139 -21.52 36.51 21.63
C GLU A 139 -22.28 35.59 22.59
N ILE A 140 -22.45 36.06 23.82
CA ILE A 140 -23.21 35.33 24.84
C ILE A 140 -24.70 35.65 24.64
N ILE A 141 -25.51 34.63 24.38
CA ILE A 141 -26.96 34.76 24.23
C ILE A 141 -27.61 34.71 25.61
N LEU A 142 -27.17 33.77 26.45
CA LEU A 142 -27.70 33.55 27.80
C LEU A 142 -26.59 33.02 28.71
N GLU A 143 -26.48 33.54 29.93
CA GLU A 143 -25.42 33.17 30.90
C GLU A 143 -25.93 32.90 32.32
N GLN A 144 -27.06 33.48 32.72
CA GLN A 144 -27.48 33.46 34.12
C GLN A 144 -28.60 32.45 34.35
N GLY A 145 -28.44 31.63 35.39
CA GLY A 145 -29.48 30.73 35.90
C GLY A 145 -29.80 29.53 35.02
N ILE A 146 -28.91 29.18 34.08
CA ILE A 146 -29.08 28.06 33.16
C ILE A 146 -27.97 27.02 33.31
N ASN A 147 -28.22 25.77 32.91
CA ASN A 147 -27.18 24.75 32.70
C ASN A 147 -27.46 23.95 31.42
N PRO A 148 -27.17 24.52 30.25
CA PRO A 148 -27.62 24.00 28.97
C PRO A 148 -26.76 22.83 28.48
N GLU A 149 -27.34 21.66 28.16
CA GLU A 149 -26.60 20.52 27.60
C GLU A 149 -26.84 20.37 26.10
N GLY A 150 -28.05 20.03 25.68
CA GLY A 150 -28.44 19.85 24.28
C GLY A 150 -28.97 21.14 23.68
N ILE A 151 -28.78 21.32 22.37
CA ILE A 151 -29.29 22.48 21.62
C ILE A 151 -29.72 22.07 20.21
N ALA A 152 -30.78 22.70 19.72
CA ALA A 152 -31.27 22.57 18.36
C ALA A 152 -31.84 23.91 17.85
N TYR A 153 -31.56 24.26 16.60
CA TYR A 153 -31.97 25.50 15.96
C TYR A 153 -33.01 25.24 14.88
N ASP A 154 -34.18 25.85 15.02
CA ASP A 154 -35.20 25.87 13.99
C ASP A 154 -34.96 27.06 13.05
N TRP A 155 -34.40 26.77 11.88
CA TRP A 155 -34.13 27.77 10.85
C TRP A 155 -35.40 28.36 10.21
N THR A 156 -36.55 27.71 10.32
CA THR A 156 -37.82 28.16 9.74
C THR A 156 -38.52 29.18 10.62
N SER A 157 -38.58 28.92 11.94
CA SER A 157 -39.18 29.83 12.91
C SER A 157 -38.17 30.76 13.60
N LYS A 158 -36.87 30.58 13.32
CA LYS A 158 -35.75 31.34 13.90
C LYS A 158 -35.71 31.24 15.43
N LYS A 159 -35.93 30.02 15.94
CA LYS A 159 -35.95 29.69 17.36
C LYS A 159 -34.86 28.70 17.76
N ILE A 160 -34.34 28.87 18.97
CA ILE A 160 -33.39 27.96 19.59
C ILE A 160 -34.15 27.17 20.65
N TYR A 161 -33.98 25.85 20.64
CA TYR A 161 -34.47 24.92 21.64
C TYR A 161 -33.27 24.34 22.38
N TRP A 162 -33.30 24.29 23.70
CA TRP A 162 -32.19 23.76 24.49
C TRP A 162 -32.69 23.06 25.74
N THR A 163 -31.86 22.14 26.24
CA THR A 163 -32.14 21.38 27.45
C THR A 163 -31.36 21.98 28.61
N ASP A 164 -32.01 22.26 29.74
CA ASP A 164 -31.40 22.78 30.95
C ASP A 164 -31.42 21.70 32.05
N SER A 165 -30.24 21.14 32.35
CA SER A 165 -30.13 20.06 33.33
C SER A 165 -30.03 20.53 34.78
N ALA A 166 -29.91 21.83 35.04
CA ALA A 166 -30.03 22.38 36.40
C ALA A 166 -31.49 22.66 36.75
N ASN A 167 -32.27 23.14 35.77
CA ASN A 167 -33.68 23.45 35.95
C ASN A 167 -34.61 22.29 35.55
N ASN A 168 -34.06 21.17 35.07
CA ASN A 168 -34.81 20.00 34.61
C ASN A 168 -35.89 20.40 33.60
N SER A 169 -35.53 21.13 32.54
CA SER A 169 -36.53 21.61 31.57
C SER A 169 -35.95 21.83 30.19
N ILE A 170 -36.79 21.73 29.17
CA ILE A 170 -36.50 22.09 27.80
C ILE A 170 -37.15 23.44 27.51
N TYR A 171 -36.36 24.37 27.03
CA TYR A 171 -36.78 25.73 26.74
C TYR A 171 -36.69 26.01 25.24
N SER A 172 -37.48 26.99 24.80
CA SER A 172 -37.44 27.58 23.47
C SER A 172 -37.32 29.09 23.58
N MET A 173 -36.52 29.71 22.72
CA MET A 173 -36.28 31.15 22.69
C MET A 173 -36.06 31.61 21.26
N ASN A 174 -36.14 32.91 21.05
CA ASN A 174 -35.70 33.51 19.80
C ASN A 174 -34.16 33.53 19.73
N SER A 175 -33.61 33.61 18.52
CA SER A 175 -32.14 33.66 18.29
C SER A 175 -31.37 34.79 19.01
N ASP A 176 -32.08 35.81 19.51
CA ASP A 176 -31.54 36.94 20.28
C ASP A 176 -31.62 36.74 21.81
N GLY A 177 -32.06 35.56 22.27
CA GLY A 177 -32.26 35.27 23.70
C GLY A 177 -33.58 35.79 24.27
N SER A 178 -34.44 36.42 23.44
CA SER A 178 -35.74 36.91 23.87
C SER A 178 -36.83 35.82 23.85
N HIS A 179 -37.92 36.07 24.56
CA HIS A 179 -39.11 35.20 24.60
C HIS A 179 -38.77 33.75 24.97
N ILE A 180 -38.05 33.57 26.08
CA ILE A 180 -37.79 32.26 26.67
C ILE A 180 -39.13 31.69 27.15
N VAL A 181 -39.52 30.57 26.56
CA VAL A 181 -40.71 29.79 26.90
C VAL A 181 -40.23 28.41 27.28
N MET A 182 -40.56 27.98 28.49
CA MET A 182 -40.41 26.58 28.87
C MET A 182 -41.37 25.76 28.01
N ILE A 183 -40.83 24.93 27.13
CA ILE A 183 -41.64 24.00 26.35
C ILE A 183 -42.15 22.94 27.29
N ILE A 184 -41.24 22.41 28.10
CA ILE A 184 -41.54 21.29 28.95
C ILE A 184 -40.53 21.07 30.07
N GLN A 185 -40.95 20.41 31.14
CA GLN A 185 -40.11 20.09 32.29
C GLN A 185 -39.70 18.61 32.22
N VAL A 186 -38.40 18.32 32.09
CA VAL A 186 -37.85 16.96 31.89
C VAL A 186 -36.61 16.83 32.77
N GLU A 187 -36.48 15.75 33.55
CA GLU A 187 -35.39 15.62 34.53
C GLU A 187 -34.03 15.38 33.85
N ARG A 188 -33.06 16.28 34.08
CA ARG A 188 -31.72 16.28 33.43
C ARG A 188 -31.73 16.02 31.91
N PRO A 189 -32.44 16.84 31.11
CA PRO A 189 -32.51 16.60 29.68
C PRO A 189 -31.15 16.93 29.04
N ARG A 190 -30.61 16.00 28.22
CA ARG A 190 -29.22 16.07 27.73
C ARG A 190 -29.06 16.40 26.25
N ALA A 191 -29.97 15.94 25.39
CA ALA A 191 -29.91 16.14 23.95
C ALA A 191 -31.29 16.51 23.41
N ILE A 192 -31.32 17.28 22.34
CA ILE A 192 -32.54 17.62 21.62
C ILE A 192 -32.22 17.67 20.13
N VAL A 193 -33.11 17.13 19.31
CA VAL A 193 -33.05 17.28 17.85
C VAL A 193 -34.43 17.68 17.36
N LEU A 194 -34.46 18.53 16.35
CA LEU A 194 -35.70 18.95 15.72
C LEU A 194 -35.75 18.32 14.33
N ASP A 195 -36.92 17.77 13.99
CA ASP A 195 -37.32 17.56 12.60
C ASP A 195 -38.37 18.63 12.29
N PRO A 196 -37.96 19.82 11.81
CA PRO A 196 -38.90 20.89 11.48
C PRO A 196 -39.91 20.48 10.40
N CYS A 197 -39.70 19.33 9.74
CA CYS A 197 -40.57 18.83 8.70
C CYS A 197 -41.65 17.82 9.21
N ARG A 198 -41.54 17.16 10.39
CA ARG A 198 -42.45 16.01 10.77
C ARG A 198 -42.90 15.69 12.24
N GLY A 199 -42.24 16.09 13.35
CA GLY A 199 -42.65 15.95 14.80
C GLY A 199 -43.35 14.66 15.42
N ARG A 200 -42.72 13.91 16.38
CA ARG A 200 -43.29 12.67 17.04
C ARG A 200 -42.55 12.13 18.33
N TRP A 201 -43.14 12.02 19.55
CA TRP A 201 -42.60 11.37 20.80
C TRP A 201 -43.74 10.80 21.71
N LEU A 202 -43.74 9.51 22.12
CA LEU A 202 -44.72 8.82 23.04
C LEU A 202 -44.25 7.37 23.45
N CYS A 203 -44.18 7.01 24.75
CA CYS A 203 -43.94 5.67 25.38
C CYS A 203 -42.51 5.07 25.33
N ASP A 204 -41.52 5.68 25.98
CA ASP A 204 -40.12 5.21 26.07
C ASP A 204 -39.47 5.30 27.47
N PHE A 205 -40.27 5.45 28.53
CA PHE A 205 -39.89 5.61 29.94
C PHE A 205 -39.30 6.96 30.34
N GLU A 206 -39.11 7.87 29.40
CA GLU A 206 -38.80 9.25 29.73
C GLU A 206 -40.10 10.05 29.76
N ASN A 207 -40.33 10.77 30.86
CA ASN A 207 -41.45 11.71 30.97
C ASN A 207 -41.10 12.95 30.15
N ASP A 208 -41.19 12.80 28.84
CA ASP A 208 -40.96 13.84 27.85
C ASP A 208 -42.06 14.89 27.89
N CYS A 209 -43.27 14.57 28.42
CA CYS A 209 -44.47 15.43 28.58
C CYS A 209 -44.54 16.24 29.90
N GLY A 210 -43.63 15.99 30.86
CA GLY A 210 -43.44 16.72 32.11
C GLY A 210 -44.57 16.59 33.15
N ASP A 211 -45.77 16.19 32.72
CA ASP A 211 -46.89 15.78 33.56
C ASP A 211 -47.05 14.26 33.62
N ASN A 212 -46.11 13.50 33.05
CA ASN A 212 -46.10 12.04 32.97
C ASN A 212 -47.27 11.49 32.13
N SER A 213 -47.85 12.31 31.25
CA SER A 213 -49.00 11.94 30.40
C SER A 213 -48.62 11.05 29.21
N ASP A 214 -47.39 11.14 28.74
CA ASP A 214 -46.77 10.27 27.74
C ASP A 214 -46.37 8.90 28.31
N GLU A 215 -46.16 8.84 29.63
CA GLU A 215 -45.77 7.65 30.38
C GLU A 215 -46.84 7.21 31.40
N GLU A 216 -48.08 7.65 31.18
CA GLU A 216 -49.16 7.43 32.14
C GLU A 216 -49.46 5.92 32.27
N GLU A 217 -49.55 5.46 33.51
CA GLU A 217 -49.58 4.05 33.87
C GLU A 217 -50.81 3.30 33.32
N GLU A 218 -51.83 4.01 32.84
CA GLU A 218 -53.01 3.44 32.16
C GLU A 218 -52.76 3.16 30.66
N MET A 219 -51.81 3.84 30.02
CA MET A 219 -51.41 3.64 28.61
C MET A 219 -50.12 2.80 28.46
N CYS A 220 -49.17 2.86 29.41
CA CYS A 220 -47.85 2.19 29.32
C CYS A 220 -47.72 0.88 30.11
N ARG A 221 -48.74 0.43 30.86
CA ARG A 221 -48.67 -0.68 31.85
C ARG A 221 -48.21 -2.06 31.35
N SER A 222 -47.91 -2.21 30.07
CA SER A 222 -47.48 -3.48 29.46
C SER A 222 -46.22 -3.40 28.60
N GLN A 223 -45.42 -2.32 28.67
CA GLN A 223 -44.38 -2.03 27.65
C GLN A 223 -42.94 -1.74 28.17
N TYR A 224 -42.56 -2.17 29.38
CA TYR A 224 -41.28 -1.85 30.04
C TYR A 224 -40.24 -3.04 30.13
N ARG A 225 -38.91 -2.84 29.89
CA ARG A 225 -37.85 -3.89 29.57
C ARG A 225 -37.05 -4.49 30.76
N GLU A 226 -36.79 -5.81 30.74
CA GLU A 226 -35.93 -6.59 31.68
C GLU A 226 -34.41 -6.61 31.30
N CYS A 227 -33.51 -6.75 32.29
CA CYS A 227 -32.04 -6.84 32.08
C CYS A 227 -31.58 -8.14 31.43
N SER A 228 -30.49 -8.07 30.65
CA SER A 228 -30.01 -9.20 29.87
C SER A 228 -29.07 -10.13 30.66
N GLU A 229 -28.97 -11.41 30.26
CA GLU A 229 -28.07 -12.40 30.88
C GLU A 229 -26.58 -11.99 30.86
N SER A 230 -26.20 -11.08 29.97
CA SER A 230 -24.84 -10.53 29.83
C SER A 230 -24.51 -9.38 30.78
N GLU A 231 -25.46 -8.97 31.61
CA GLU A 231 -25.31 -7.85 32.54
C GLU A 231 -25.40 -8.33 33.99
N PHE A 232 -24.40 -7.96 34.79
CA PHE A 232 -24.41 -8.14 36.22
C PHE A 232 -25.32 -7.08 36.84
N ARG A 233 -26.34 -7.53 37.55
CA ARG A 233 -27.20 -6.67 38.33
C ARG A 233 -26.45 -6.28 39.60
N CYS A 234 -26.00 -5.03 39.69
CA CYS A 234 -25.51 -4.48 40.95
C CYS A 234 -26.66 -4.49 41.98
N GLU A 235 -26.33 -4.33 43.25
CA GLU A 235 -27.31 -4.45 44.35
C GLU A 235 -28.44 -3.39 44.28
N ASN A 236 -28.31 -2.36 43.44
CA ASN A 236 -29.29 -1.29 43.19
C ASN A 236 -30.22 -1.49 41.96
N SER A 237 -30.32 -2.70 41.39
CA SER A 237 -31.13 -3.03 40.20
C SER A 237 -30.69 -2.42 38.87
N LYS A 238 -29.50 -1.82 38.85
CA LYS A 238 -28.81 -1.37 37.65
C LYS A 238 -28.02 -2.51 37.03
N CYS A 239 -27.95 -2.53 35.72
CA CYS A 239 -27.31 -3.61 34.97
C CYS A 239 -26.01 -3.09 34.34
N ILE A 240 -24.88 -3.73 34.68
CA ILE A 240 -23.53 -3.42 34.17
C ILE A 240 -22.93 -4.61 33.43
N PRO A 241 -21.96 -4.44 32.52
CA PRO A 241 -21.37 -5.57 31.80
C PRO A 241 -20.63 -6.54 32.73
N SER A 242 -20.91 -7.85 32.65
CA SER A 242 -20.30 -8.90 33.47
C SER A 242 -18.78 -9.13 33.26
N ARG A 243 -18.06 -8.24 32.57
CA ARG A 243 -16.59 -8.28 32.34
C ARG A 243 -15.79 -7.30 33.21
N TRP A 244 -16.48 -6.49 34.01
CA TRP A 244 -15.95 -5.44 34.91
C TRP A 244 -16.16 -5.87 36.38
N ARG A 245 -15.19 -6.57 36.96
CA ARG A 245 -15.21 -7.26 38.29
C ARG A 245 -13.87 -7.97 38.37
N CYS A 246 -13.11 -7.64 39.40
CA CYS A 246 -11.76 -8.12 39.62
C CYS A 246 -10.85 -7.94 38.39
N ASP A 247 -11.08 -6.91 37.58
CA ASP A 247 -10.14 -6.36 36.62
C ASP A 247 -9.25 -5.26 37.25
N HIS A 248 -9.29 -5.15 38.58
CA HIS A 248 -8.56 -4.20 39.42
C HIS A 248 -9.12 -2.76 39.37
N ASP A 249 -10.35 -2.56 38.86
CA ASP A 249 -11.06 -1.28 38.71
C ASP A 249 -12.50 -1.34 39.31
N ASN A 250 -13.00 -0.28 39.98
CA ASN A 250 -14.32 -0.25 40.65
C ASN A 250 -15.43 0.40 39.79
N ASP A 251 -16.28 -0.41 39.20
CA ASP A 251 -17.27 -0.07 38.17
C ASP A 251 -18.75 -0.09 38.61
N CYS A 252 -19.14 -0.86 39.64
CA CYS A 252 -20.49 -0.70 40.23
C CYS A 252 -20.59 0.62 41.04
N GLY A 253 -19.45 1.27 41.32
CA GLY A 253 -19.34 2.55 42.04
C GLY A 253 -19.39 2.40 43.56
N ASP A 254 -19.77 1.22 44.06
CA ASP A 254 -19.84 0.83 45.46
C ASP A 254 -18.72 -0.16 45.88
N LYS A 255 -17.77 -0.47 44.99
CA LYS A 255 -16.69 -1.49 45.11
C LYS A 255 -17.19 -2.93 45.23
N SER A 256 -18.47 -3.17 44.99
CA SER A 256 -19.05 -4.51 45.04
C SER A 256 -18.45 -5.46 43.99
N ASP A 257 -17.80 -4.91 42.97
CA ASP A 257 -17.16 -5.64 41.87
C ASP A 257 -15.67 -5.98 42.11
N GLU A 258 -15.00 -5.43 43.13
CA GLU A 258 -13.55 -5.63 43.38
C GLU A 258 -13.20 -6.29 44.73
N GLU A 259 -14.22 -6.63 45.54
CA GLU A 259 -13.98 -7.36 46.79
C GLU A 259 -13.98 -8.89 46.57
N ASN A 260 -13.02 -9.57 47.23
CA ASN A 260 -12.86 -11.03 47.31
C ASN A 260 -12.14 -11.74 46.12
N CYS A 261 -11.05 -11.16 45.58
CA CYS A 261 -10.35 -11.70 44.41
C CYS A 261 -9.22 -12.75 44.69
N GLY A 262 -9.10 -13.31 45.91
CA GLY A 262 -8.00 -14.22 46.33
C GLY A 262 -8.09 -15.69 45.89
N GLU A 263 -9.15 -16.04 45.16
CA GLU A 263 -9.32 -17.28 44.40
C GLU A 263 -9.62 -16.94 42.92
N HIS A 264 -8.95 -15.91 42.37
CA HIS A 264 -9.13 -15.55 40.97
C HIS A 264 -8.38 -16.48 40.03
N THR A 265 -9.04 -17.57 39.68
CA THR A 265 -9.05 -18.05 38.30
C THR A 265 -9.33 -16.86 37.36
N CYS A 266 -8.61 -16.71 36.24
CA CYS A 266 -8.99 -15.71 35.22
C CYS A 266 -10.50 -15.88 34.98
N ARG A 267 -11.25 -14.77 34.90
CA ARG A 267 -12.72 -14.78 34.84
C ARG A 267 -13.19 -15.67 33.67
N ASP A 268 -14.33 -16.34 33.79
CA ASP A 268 -14.93 -17.06 32.63
C ASP A 268 -14.93 -16.13 31.41
N GLY A 269 -14.20 -16.47 30.35
CA GLY A 269 -13.90 -15.57 29.23
C GLY A 269 -12.43 -15.15 29.07
N GLN A 270 -11.51 -15.54 29.94
CA GLN A 270 -10.06 -15.27 29.81
C GLN A 270 -9.24 -16.54 30.02
N PHE A 271 -8.30 -16.81 29.11
CA PHE A 271 -7.43 -17.99 29.16
C PHE A 271 -6.11 -17.68 29.86
N GLN A 272 -5.75 -18.50 30.83
CA GLN A 272 -4.48 -18.41 31.52
C GLN A 272 -3.42 -19.21 30.74
N CYS A 273 -2.44 -18.53 30.12
CA CYS A 273 -1.28 -19.20 29.56
C CYS A 273 -0.54 -19.99 30.65
N SER A 274 0.13 -21.09 30.27
CA SER A 274 0.94 -21.93 31.17
C SER A 274 2.07 -21.14 31.87
N SER A 275 2.49 -20.04 31.28
CA SER A 275 3.46 -19.07 31.81
C SER A 275 2.88 -18.09 32.86
N GLY A 276 1.57 -18.14 33.16
CA GLY A 276 0.89 -17.35 34.19
C GLY A 276 0.25 -16.04 33.73
N HIS A 277 0.29 -15.73 32.42
CA HIS A 277 -0.30 -14.54 31.80
C HIS A 277 -1.75 -14.81 31.34
N CYS A 278 -2.73 -13.94 31.66
CA CYS A 278 -4.09 -14.07 31.12
C CYS A 278 -4.17 -13.41 29.73
N ILE A 279 -4.56 -14.16 28.71
CA ILE A 279 -5.02 -13.64 27.42
C ILE A 279 -6.56 -13.69 27.39
N GLN A 280 -7.19 -12.90 26.55
CA GLN A 280 -8.64 -13.01 26.37
C GLN A 280 -8.96 -14.40 25.79
N GLU A 281 -10.05 -15.06 26.21
CA GLU A 281 -10.36 -16.43 25.76
C GLU A 281 -10.61 -16.51 24.25
N HIS A 282 -10.86 -15.38 23.58
CA HIS A 282 -10.92 -15.36 22.13
C HIS A 282 -9.58 -15.52 21.42
N PHE A 283 -8.46 -15.24 22.08
CA PHE A 283 -7.09 -15.48 21.64
C PHE A 283 -6.59 -16.89 21.97
N ARG A 284 -7.41 -17.67 22.68
CA ARG A 284 -7.18 -19.09 22.86
C ARG A 284 -7.78 -19.78 21.64
N CYS A 285 -7.01 -20.62 20.95
CA CYS A 285 -7.48 -21.39 19.81
C CYS A 285 -7.95 -20.51 18.65
N ASP A 286 -7.25 -19.40 18.43
CA ASP A 286 -7.52 -18.47 17.34
C ASP A 286 -6.56 -18.64 16.15
N GLY A 287 -5.75 -19.71 16.20
CA GLY A 287 -4.78 -20.15 15.18
C GLY A 287 -3.62 -19.21 14.97
N GLU A 288 -3.44 -18.23 15.87
CA GLU A 288 -2.26 -17.39 15.95
C GLU A 288 -1.51 -17.70 17.24
N ARG A 289 -0.17 -17.76 17.19
CA ARG A 289 0.63 -17.94 18.40
C ARG A 289 0.62 -16.64 19.22
N ASN A 290 -0.23 -16.55 20.24
CA ASN A 290 -0.37 -15.42 21.14
C ASN A 290 0.31 -15.66 22.50
N CYS A 291 0.38 -16.90 23.00
CA CYS A 291 1.29 -17.25 24.09
C CYS A 291 2.67 -17.58 23.51
N HIS A 292 3.72 -17.08 24.18
CA HIS A 292 5.12 -17.34 23.80
C HIS A 292 5.49 -18.83 23.76
N ASP A 293 4.74 -19.66 24.47
CA ASP A 293 4.92 -21.11 24.63
C ASP A 293 3.92 -21.96 23.79
N LEU A 294 3.13 -21.34 22.91
CA LEU A 294 1.98 -21.94 22.19
C LEU A 294 0.88 -22.51 23.10
N SER A 295 0.83 -22.20 24.40
CA SER A 295 -0.15 -22.83 25.30
C SER A 295 -1.59 -22.49 24.97
N ASP A 296 -1.82 -21.36 24.31
CA ASP A 296 -3.10 -20.92 23.77
C ASP A 296 -3.60 -21.72 22.57
N GLU A 297 -2.70 -22.33 21.82
CA GLU A 297 -2.99 -23.09 20.59
C GLU A 297 -2.82 -24.61 20.78
N LEU A 298 -2.71 -25.06 22.03
CA LEU A 298 -2.64 -26.46 22.42
C LEU A 298 -3.96 -26.90 23.07
N ASP A 299 -4.49 -28.04 22.63
CA ASP A 299 -5.66 -28.72 23.22
C ASP A 299 -6.97 -27.90 23.17
N CYS A 300 -7.30 -27.44 21.96
CA CYS A 300 -8.43 -26.57 21.66
C CYS A 300 -9.73 -27.34 21.38
N PRO A 301 -10.91 -26.86 21.81
CA PRO A 301 -12.22 -27.40 21.40
C PRO A 301 -12.74 -26.71 20.11
N PRO A 302 -13.47 -27.43 19.23
CA PRO A 302 -13.91 -26.89 17.93
C PRO A 302 -14.94 -25.76 18.07
N ARG A 303 -14.77 -24.67 17.28
CA ARG A 303 -15.47 -23.39 17.48
C ARG A 303 -16.63 -23.13 16.49
N TYR A 304 -16.78 -23.96 15.45
CA TYR A 304 -17.86 -23.91 14.45
C TYR A 304 -18.59 -25.27 14.35
N PRO A 305 -19.87 -25.32 13.88
CA PRO A 305 -20.60 -26.57 13.77
C PRO A 305 -19.90 -27.55 12.82
N GLY A 306 -19.56 -28.76 13.32
CA GLY A 306 -18.88 -29.80 12.53
C GLY A 306 -17.37 -29.93 12.76
N ASP A 307 -16.88 -29.67 13.97
CA ASP A 307 -15.48 -29.89 14.38
C ASP A 307 -14.42 -29.01 13.64
N LEU A 308 -14.78 -27.79 13.24
CA LEU A 308 -13.89 -26.83 12.55
C LEU A 308 -13.49 -25.65 13.48
N TYR A 309 -12.24 -25.17 13.37
CA TYR A 309 -11.71 -24.04 14.16
C TYR A 309 -11.57 -22.73 13.34
N CYS A 310 -11.87 -22.74 12.04
CA CYS A 310 -11.70 -21.61 11.10
C CYS A 310 -13.03 -20.95 10.67
N ARG A 311 -12.98 -19.64 10.37
CA ARG A 311 -14.01 -18.93 9.58
C ARG A 311 -14.04 -19.54 8.18
N GLU A 312 -15.22 -19.62 7.53
CA GLU A 312 -15.46 -20.35 6.26
C GLU A 312 -14.53 -20.01 5.06
N GLU A 313 -13.63 -19.02 5.17
CA GLU A 313 -12.74 -18.53 4.10
C GLU A 313 -11.25 -18.87 4.29
N LYS A 314 -10.84 -19.58 5.36
CA LYS A 314 -9.44 -19.98 5.63
C LYS A 314 -9.32 -21.49 5.88
N PHE A 315 -8.18 -22.08 5.48
CA PHE A 315 -7.88 -23.49 5.71
C PHE A 315 -7.03 -23.69 6.97
N GLN A 316 -7.37 -24.69 7.76
CA GLN A 316 -6.65 -25.06 8.96
C GLN A 316 -5.75 -26.27 8.71
N CYS A 317 -4.46 -26.08 8.93
CA CYS A 317 -3.43 -27.11 8.92
C CYS A 317 -3.56 -28.03 10.15
N ASP A 318 -2.93 -29.21 10.16
CA ASP A 318 -3.05 -30.13 11.31
C ASP A 318 -2.30 -29.63 12.55
N ASN A 319 -1.29 -28.78 12.36
CA ASN A 319 -0.63 -28.03 13.43
C ASN A 319 -1.43 -26.80 13.92
N HIS A 320 -2.70 -26.68 13.52
CA HIS A 320 -3.61 -25.56 13.81
C HIS A 320 -3.18 -24.19 13.25
N LEU A 321 -2.19 -24.14 12.34
CA LEU A 321 -1.88 -22.94 11.56
C LEU A 321 -2.96 -22.67 10.52
N PHE A 322 -3.19 -21.39 10.20
CA PHE A 322 -4.15 -21.00 9.17
C PHE A 322 -3.47 -20.49 7.91
N VAL A 323 -3.87 -21.03 6.76
CA VAL A 323 -3.48 -20.57 5.43
C VAL A 323 -4.71 -20.06 4.69
N GLU A 324 -4.51 -19.12 3.76
CA GLU A 324 -5.61 -18.61 2.94
C GLU A 324 -6.13 -19.71 2.02
N MET A 325 -7.40 -19.69 1.67
CA MET A 325 -8.00 -20.74 0.81
C MET A 325 -7.38 -20.81 -0.60
N ARG A 326 -6.60 -19.78 -1.00
CA ARG A 326 -5.79 -19.76 -2.23
C ARG A 326 -4.50 -20.58 -2.13
N ASP A 327 -4.00 -20.79 -0.92
CA ASP A 327 -2.75 -21.51 -0.62
C ASP A 327 -3.05 -22.99 -0.37
N LEU A 328 -4.31 -23.42 -0.53
CA LEU A 328 -4.71 -24.81 -0.42
C LEU A 328 -4.48 -25.57 -1.73
N CYS A 329 -3.79 -26.71 -1.67
CA CYS A 329 -3.54 -27.58 -2.82
C CYS A 329 -2.92 -26.86 -4.02
N ASP A 330 -2.06 -25.89 -3.76
CA ASP A 330 -1.39 -25.06 -4.76
C ASP A 330 -0.02 -25.59 -5.18
N GLY A 331 0.40 -26.72 -4.60
CA GLY A 331 1.67 -27.38 -4.85
C GLY A 331 2.81 -26.90 -3.96
N SER A 332 2.55 -26.07 -2.94
CA SER A 332 3.56 -25.55 -2.03
C SER A 332 3.19 -25.75 -0.56
N ASN A 333 4.18 -26.06 0.28
CA ASN A 333 3.98 -26.31 1.70
C ASN A 333 3.96 -24.99 2.48
N ASP A 334 2.80 -24.33 2.55
CA ASP A 334 2.59 -23.11 3.32
C ASP A 334 2.30 -23.40 4.81
N CYS A 335 1.76 -24.58 5.10
CA CYS A 335 1.51 -25.03 6.48
C CYS A 335 2.79 -25.45 7.26
N TYR A 336 3.92 -25.59 6.57
CA TYR A 336 5.20 -26.16 7.04
C TYR A 336 5.14 -27.63 7.51
N ASP A 337 3.96 -28.20 7.68
CA ASP A 337 3.68 -29.60 8.01
C ASP A 337 3.07 -30.40 6.83
N ASN A 338 2.94 -29.78 5.64
CA ASN A 338 2.31 -30.33 4.43
C ASN A 338 0.80 -30.64 4.57
N SER A 339 0.09 -30.08 5.55
CA SER A 339 -1.35 -30.34 5.72
C SER A 339 -2.22 -29.78 4.59
N ASP A 340 -1.81 -28.66 4.00
CA ASP A 340 -2.41 -27.98 2.85
C ASP A 340 -2.24 -28.74 1.53
N GLU A 341 -1.19 -29.55 1.39
CA GLU A 341 -0.87 -30.31 0.17
C GLU A 341 -1.21 -31.80 0.27
N ARG A 342 -2.05 -32.18 1.24
CA ARG A 342 -2.40 -33.58 1.48
C ARG A 342 -3.29 -34.14 0.36
N GLU A 343 -2.86 -35.25 -0.24
CA GLU A 343 -3.54 -35.93 -1.35
C GLU A 343 -5.02 -36.29 -1.08
N SER A 344 -5.36 -36.66 0.16
CA SER A 344 -6.74 -36.95 0.57
C SER A 344 -7.65 -35.72 0.63
N LEU A 345 -7.09 -34.53 0.84
CA LEU A 345 -7.83 -33.27 0.88
C LEU A 345 -8.01 -32.71 -0.54
N CYS A 346 -6.92 -32.71 -1.32
CA CYS A 346 -6.89 -32.12 -2.66
C CYS A 346 -7.75 -32.89 -3.68
N SER A 347 -7.90 -34.21 -3.52
CA SER A 347 -8.73 -35.04 -4.41
C SER A 347 -10.22 -34.68 -4.44
N ASN A 348 -10.76 -34.02 -3.40
CA ASN A 348 -12.15 -33.56 -3.35
C ASN A 348 -12.29 -32.04 -3.46
N TYR A 349 -11.19 -31.29 -3.53
CA TYR A 349 -11.20 -29.83 -3.61
C TYR A 349 -11.45 -29.37 -5.05
N THR A 350 -12.25 -28.32 -5.22
CA THR A 350 -12.48 -27.70 -6.53
C THR A 350 -11.96 -26.28 -6.51
N CYS A 351 -10.98 -26.00 -7.37
CA CYS A 351 -10.34 -24.69 -7.43
C CYS A 351 -11.34 -23.65 -7.94
N ASN A 352 -11.18 -22.38 -7.55
CA ASN A 352 -11.91 -21.30 -8.17
C ASN A 352 -11.48 -21.13 -9.65
N THR A 353 -12.26 -21.69 -10.56
CA THR A 353 -11.96 -21.79 -12.01
C THR A 353 -11.91 -20.45 -12.73
N LEU A 354 -12.34 -19.35 -12.08
CA LEU A 354 -12.18 -17.99 -12.62
C LEU A 354 -10.74 -17.48 -12.51
N ARG A 355 -9.91 -18.04 -11.62
CA ARG A 355 -8.58 -17.51 -11.27
C ARG A 355 -7.46 -18.55 -11.29
N ARG A 356 -7.79 -19.84 -11.26
CA ARG A 356 -6.85 -20.95 -11.27
C ARG A 356 -7.33 -22.06 -12.22
N PHE A 357 -6.37 -22.81 -12.76
CA PHE A 357 -6.63 -24.01 -13.54
C PHE A 357 -6.55 -25.23 -12.62
N GLN A 358 -7.61 -26.04 -12.64
CA GLN A 358 -7.65 -27.30 -11.91
C GLN A 358 -7.12 -28.41 -12.81
N CYS A 359 -6.04 -29.06 -12.39
CA CYS A 359 -5.45 -30.22 -13.03
C CYS A 359 -6.36 -31.46 -12.89
N ASN A 360 -6.11 -32.52 -13.66
CA ASN A 360 -6.91 -33.76 -13.54
C ASN A 360 -6.66 -34.47 -12.19
N ASN A 361 -5.46 -34.34 -11.62
CA ASN A 361 -5.13 -34.75 -10.26
C ASN A 361 -5.66 -33.80 -9.16
N HIS A 362 -6.52 -32.83 -9.52
CA HIS A 362 -7.17 -31.87 -8.62
C HIS A 362 -6.22 -30.86 -7.94
N LYS A 363 -4.97 -30.79 -8.39
CA LYS A 363 -4.04 -29.72 -8.03
C LYS A 363 -4.47 -28.39 -8.66
N CYS A 364 -4.29 -27.29 -7.94
CA CYS A 364 -4.71 -25.96 -8.37
C CYS A 364 -3.50 -25.12 -8.81
N ILE A 365 -3.25 -25.05 -10.12
CA ILE A 365 -2.18 -24.21 -10.65
C ILE A 365 -2.72 -22.83 -11.08
N PRO A 366 -1.91 -21.76 -11.02
CA PRO A 366 -2.25 -20.46 -11.62
C PRO A 366 -2.55 -20.55 -13.12
N LEU A 367 -3.44 -19.70 -13.63
CA LEU A 367 -3.83 -19.69 -15.06
C LEU A 367 -2.66 -19.44 -16.04
N TYR A 368 -1.57 -18.79 -15.58
CA TYR A 368 -0.40 -18.55 -16.43
C TYR A 368 0.48 -19.79 -16.63
N GLN A 369 0.38 -20.78 -15.73
CA GLN A 369 1.09 -22.07 -15.81
C GLN A 369 0.38 -23.07 -16.75
N LYS A 370 -0.75 -22.67 -17.32
CA LYS A 370 -1.47 -23.45 -18.31
C LYS A 370 -0.79 -23.27 -19.67
N CYS A 371 -0.36 -24.36 -20.28
CA CYS A 371 0.28 -24.36 -21.60
C CYS A 371 1.60 -23.54 -21.64
N ASP A 372 2.37 -23.55 -20.57
CA ASP A 372 3.67 -22.89 -20.48
C ASP A 372 4.85 -23.79 -20.92
N GLY A 373 4.58 -25.06 -21.24
CA GLY A 373 5.54 -26.07 -21.68
C GLY A 373 6.15 -26.88 -20.54
N ILE A 374 5.72 -26.68 -19.30
CA ILE A 374 6.20 -27.34 -18.10
C ILE A 374 5.03 -28.07 -17.45
N ASP A 375 5.22 -29.35 -17.09
CA ASP A 375 4.21 -30.11 -16.35
C ASP A 375 4.17 -29.65 -14.88
N ASN A 376 3.46 -28.55 -14.61
CA ASN A 376 3.28 -27.99 -13.28
C ASN A 376 2.23 -28.77 -12.48
N CYS A 377 1.29 -29.41 -13.19
CA CYS A 377 0.33 -30.33 -12.60
C CYS A 377 1.00 -31.61 -12.06
N GLY A 378 2.09 -32.06 -12.68
CA GLY A 378 2.76 -33.35 -12.44
C GLY A 378 2.07 -34.55 -13.11
N ASP A 379 0.95 -34.32 -13.79
CA ASP A 379 0.16 -35.30 -14.54
C ASP A 379 -0.03 -34.93 -16.03
N GLY A 380 0.57 -33.82 -16.47
CA GLY A 380 0.53 -33.29 -17.83
C GLY A 380 -0.80 -32.66 -18.25
N SER A 381 -1.73 -32.43 -17.32
CA SER A 381 -3.07 -31.90 -17.63
C SER A 381 -3.06 -30.45 -18.10
N ASP A 382 -2.12 -29.66 -17.59
CA ASP A 382 -1.86 -28.27 -17.97
C ASP A 382 -1.20 -28.13 -19.34
N GLU A 383 -0.51 -29.16 -19.80
CA GLU A 383 0.22 -29.20 -21.08
C GLU A 383 -0.47 -30.03 -22.16
N ASN A 384 -1.75 -30.36 -21.98
CA ASN A 384 -2.46 -31.20 -22.93
C ASN A 384 -2.72 -30.47 -24.27
N ASN A 385 -1.88 -30.80 -25.24
CA ASN A 385 -1.84 -30.22 -26.58
C ASN A 385 -3.08 -30.55 -27.45
N MET A 386 -3.86 -31.60 -27.11
CA MET A 386 -5.02 -32.04 -27.90
C MET A 386 -6.33 -31.30 -27.62
N THR A 387 -6.49 -30.67 -26.45
CA THR A 387 -7.75 -30.02 -26.04
C THR A 387 -7.58 -28.63 -25.45
N ILE A 388 -6.39 -28.28 -24.93
CA ILE A 388 -6.21 -27.09 -24.08
C ILE A 388 -5.12 -26.15 -24.62
N CYS A 389 -4.03 -26.69 -25.21
CA CYS A 389 -2.82 -25.94 -25.54
C CYS A 389 -2.53 -25.77 -27.04
N SER A 390 -3.55 -25.76 -27.90
CA SER A 390 -3.40 -25.81 -29.37
C SER A 390 -2.68 -24.62 -30.04
N HIS A 391 -2.09 -23.70 -29.27
CA HIS A 391 -1.37 -22.53 -29.77
C HIS A 391 -0.10 -22.21 -28.98
N ARG A 392 0.86 -23.14 -28.88
CA ARG A 392 2.27 -22.73 -28.76
C ARG A 392 3.18 -23.58 -29.64
N PRO A 393 3.99 -22.94 -30.51
CA PRO A 393 4.87 -23.66 -31.40
C PRO A 393 6.07 -24.22 -30.65
N ARG A 394 6.30 -25.52 -30.85
CA ARG A 394 7.46 -26.27 -30.40
C ARG A 394 8.76 -25.65 -30.96
N PRO A 395 9.86 -25.56 -30.18
CA PRO A 395 11.16 -25.15 -30.71
C PRO A 395 11.68 -26.15 -31.75
N CYS A 396 12.12 -25.63 -32.90
CA CYS A 396 12.53 -26.43 -34.06
C CYS A 396 13.81 -27.23 -33.78
N ILE A 397 13.83 -28.50 -34.20
CA ILE A 397 14.99 -29.40 -34.06
C ILE A 397 16.03 -29.06 -35.14
N PHE A 398 17.27 -29.57 -35.00
CA PHE A 398 18.46 -29.33 -35.84
C PHE A 398 18.32 -29.57 -37.37
N ASN A 399 17.12 -29.85 -37.90
CA ASN A 399 16.84 -30.03 -39.34
C ASN A 399 15.51 -29.39 -39.81
N GLU A 400 14.95 -28.50 -39.00
CA GLU A 400 13.68 -27.80 -39.23
C GLU A 400 13.91 -26.28 -39.31
N PHE A 401 13.27 -25.62 -40.28
CA PHE A 401 13.27 -24.17 -40.46
C PHE A 401 12.15 -23.53 -39.64
N ARG A 402 12.48 -22.46 -38.92
CA ARG A 402 11.53 -21.68 -38.11
C ARG A 402 11.02 -20.51 -38.93
N CYS A 403 9.73 -20.48 -39.17
CA CYS A 403 9.06 -19.38 -39.84
C CYS A 403 8.84 -18.15 -38.93
N ALA A 404 8.38 -17.04 -39.50
CA ALA A 404 8.08 -15.82 -38.76
C ALA A 404 6.94 -15.97 -37.75
N ASN A 405 5.91 -16.78 -38.06
CA ASN A 405 4.85 -17.19 -37.13
C ASN A 405 5.31 -18.25 -36.10
N GLN A 406 6.62 -18.53 -36.06
CA GLN A 406 7.29 -19.50 -35.20
C GLN A 406 6.92 -20.98 -35.43
N LYS A 407 6.19 -21.32 -36.51
CA LYS A 407 5.94 -22.70 -36.93
C LYS A 407 7.23 -23.32 -37.51
N CYS A 408 7.48 -24.58 -37.20
CA CYS A 408 8.63 -25.33 -37.71
C CYS A 408 8.23 -26.18 -38.92
N ILE A 409 8.96 -26.04 -40.02
CA ILE A 409 8.81 -26.87 -41.22
C ILE A 409 10.12 -27.61 -41.51
N GLY A 410 10.08 -28.69 -42.27
CA GLY A 410 11.30 -29.40 -42.65
C GLY A 410 12.21 -28.55 -43.52
N SER A 411 13.54 -28.67 -43.40
CA SER A 411 14.50 -27.95 -44.25
C SER A 411 14.34 -28.18 -45.76
N ASN A 412 13.65 -29.27 -46.14
CA ASN A 412 13.30 -29.62 -47.52
C ASN A 412 12.02 -28.95 -48.05
N LYS A 413 11.34 -28.18 -47.21
CA LYS A 413 10.10 -27.42 -47.49
C LYS A 413 10.33 -25.92 -47.53
N ILE A 414 11.60 -25.51 -47.48
CA ILE A 414 12.01 -24.13 -47.71
C ILE A 414 12.15 -24.00 -49.22
N CYS A 415 11.64 -22.92 -49.83
CA CYS A 415 11.81 -22.64 -51.26
C CYS A 415 11.16 -23.67 -52.22
N ASP A 416 10.10 -24.36 -51.82
CA ASP A 416 9.43 -25.38 -52.64
C ASP A 416 8.19 -24.87 -53.41
N HIS A 417 7.95 -23.55 -53.39
CA HIS A 417 6.81 -22.85 -53.99
C HIS A 417 5.46 -23.17 -53.34
N ALA A 418 5.45 -23.76 -52.13
CA ALA A 418 4.25 -23.94 -51.33
C ALA A 418 4.35 -23.11 -50.03
N ASP A 419 3.24 -22.48 -49.63
CA ASP A 419 3.13 -21.87 -48.29
C ASP A 419 2.89 -22.99 -47.26
N ASP A 420 3.96 -23.73 -46.95
CA ASP A 420 3.98 -24.76 -45.92
C ASP A 420 3.94 -24.14 -44.53
N CYS A 421 4.33 -22.87 -44.42
CA CYS A 421 4.31 -22.17 -43.16
C CYS A 421 2.96 -21.56 -42.77
N GLY A 422 2.11 -21.24 -43.73
CA GLY A 422 0.83 -20.54 -43.55
C GLY A 422 0.98 -19.02 -43.37
N ASP A 423 2.20 -18.50 -43.42
CA ASP A 423 2.54 -17.07 -43.38
C ASP A 423 3.54 -16.67 -44.49
N SER A 424 3.84 -17.59 -45.42
CA SER A 424 4.79 -17.45 -46.54
C SER A 424 6.26 -17.19 -46.16
N SER A 425 6.64 -17.39 -44.89
CA SER A 425 8.02 -17.17 -44.43
C SER A 425 9.06 -18.11 -45.06
N ASP A 426 8.61 -19.29 -45.45
CA ASP A 426 9.36 -20.36 -46.10
C ASP A 426 9.72 -20.06 -47.57
N GLU A 427 8.97 -19.14 -48.17
CA GLU A 427 9.18 -18.64 -49.54
C GLU A 427 9.75 -17.20 -49.56
N LEU A 428 9.89 -16.57 -48.39
CA LEU A 428 10.38 -15.20 -48.25
C LEU A 428 11.90 -15.14 -48.47
N GLY A 429 12.32 -14.61 -49.62
CA GLY A 429 13.74 -14.48 -49.99
C GLY A 429 14.30 -15.63 -50.83
N CYS A 430 13.43 -16.49 -51.36
CA CYS A 430 13.80 -17.48 -52.34
C CYS A 430 13.97 -16.88 -53.75
N HIS A 431 15.10 -17.16 -54.41
CA HIS A 431 15.34 -16.72 -55.77
C HIS A 431 15.82 -17.88 -56.65
N THR A 432 15.12 -18.13 -57.77
CA THR A 432 15.37 -19.23 -58.75
C THR A 432 16.45 -18.92 -59.79
N ALA A 433 17.22 -17.83 -59.64
CA ALA A 433 18.26 -17.44 -60.59
C ALA A 433 19.63 -18.09 -60.29
N SER A 434 20.45 -18.27 -61.33
CA SER A 434 21.72 -19.03 -61.28
C SER A 434 22.81 -18.36 -60.43
N ASN A 435 23.47 -19.19 -59.60
CA ASN A 435 24.67 -18.99 -58.77
C ASN A 435 24.93 -17.59 -58.15
N CYS A 436 24.99 -17.57 -56.82
CA CYS A 436 25.40 -16.48 -55.95
C CYS A 436 26.83 -16.02 -56.28
N THR A 437 26.96 -14.85 -56.93
CA THR A 437 28.21 -14.09 -56.97
C THR A 437 28.04 -12.70 -56.36
N VAL A 438 26.96 -11.97 -56.70
CA VAL A 438 26.24 -10.98 -55.86
C VAL A 438 24.84 -10.83 -56.50
N GLY A 439 23.95 -11.80 -56.30
CA GLY A 439 22.64 -11.92 -56.96
C GLY A 439 21.61 -10.85 -56.55
N GLY A 440 22.01 -9.58 -56.45
CA GLY A 440 21.17 -8.49 -55.99
C GLY A 440 20.84 -8.51 -54.50
N CYS A 441 21.42 -9.41 -53.69
CA CYS A 441 21.40 -9.29 -52.23
C CYS A 441 22.35 -8.17 -51.80
N GLU A 442 21.94 -7.36 -50.82
CA GLU A 442 22.75 -6.25 -50.30
C GLU A 442 24.01 -6.71 -49.54
N GLN A 443 23.92 -7.82 -48.79
CA GLN A 443 25.00 -8.30 -47.91
C GLN A 443 25.54 -9.67 -48.34
N THR A 444 24.94 -10.77 -47.88
CA THR A 444 25.46 -12.14 -48.09
C THR A 444 24.45 -13.03 -48.80
N CYS A 445 24.90 -14.04 -49.57
CA CYS A 445 24.03 -15.07 -50.14
C CYS A 445 24.62 -16.48 -50.01
N THR A 446 23.76 -17.49 -49.96
CA THR A 446 24.13 -18.91 -49.99
C THR A 446 23.32 -19.64 -51.04
N ASP A 447 24.00 -20.43 -51.88
CA ASP A 447 23.35 -21.24 -52.92
C ASP A 447 22.65 -22.49 -52.33
N LEU A 448 21.43 -22.75 -52.79
CA LEU A 448 20.64 -23.94 -52.49
C LEU A 448 21.02 -25.10 -53.43
N LYS A 449 21.01 -26.33 -52.92
CA LYS A 449 21.44 -27.53 -53.67
C LYS A 449 20.55 -27.87 -54.87
N ASP A 450 19.29 -27.46 -54.85
CA ASP A 450 18.30 -27.75 -55.93
C ASP A 450 18.13 -26.59 -56.93
N GLY A 451 19.00 -25.57 -56.87
CA GLY A 451 18.98 -24.42 -57.77
C GLY A 451 18.26 -23.21 -57.18
N GLY A 452 19.01 -22.16 -56.88
CA GLY A 452 18.56 -20.90 -56.29
C GLY A 452 19.51 -20.40 -55.20
N TYR A 453 19.28 -19.22 -54.64
CA TYR A 453 20.08 -18.68 -53.52
C TYR A 453 19.21 -17.96 -52.49
N VAL A 454 19.64 -17.98 -51.22
CA VAL A 454 19.02 -17.27 -50.09
C VAL A 454 19.90 -16.11 -49.67
N CYS A 455 19.33 -14.90 -49.55
CA CYS A 455 20.02 -13.74 -48.99
C CYS A 455 20.05 -13.83 -47.46
N HIS A 456 21.22 -13.61 -46.86
CA HIS A 456 21.43 -13.54 -45.42
C HIS A 456 21.92 -12.16 -45.02
N SER A 457 21.34 -11.60 -43.96
CA SER A 457 21.84 -10.40 -43.30
C SER A 457 23.01 -10.75 -42.37
N ILE A 458 24.01 -9.87 -42.28
CA ILE A 458 25.07 -9.98 -41.27
C ILE A 458 24.50 -9.69 -39.86
N ARG A 459 25.19 -10.11 -38.80
CA ARG A 459 24.77 -9.82 -37.41
C ARG A 459 24.56 -8.31 -37.23
N GLY A 460 23.47 -7.93 -36.56
CA GLY A 460 23.04 -6.54 -36.40
C GLY A 460 22.03 -6.06 -37.46
N PHE A 461 21.71 -6.88 -38.46
CA PHE A 461 20.74 -6.54 -39.50
C PHE A 461 19.66 -7.61 -39.63
N ARG A 462 18.45 -7.20 -40.02
CA ARG A 462 17.33 -8.09 -40.36
C ARG A 462 16.85 -7.86 -41.79
N ILE A 463 16.38 -8.93 -42.44
CA ILE A 463 15.84 -8.84 -43.80
C ILE A 463 14.59 -7.95 -43.80
N SER A 464 14.52 -7.02 -44.76
CA SER A 464 13.40 -6.09 -44.88
C SER A 464 12.12 -6.84 -45.29
N PRO A 465 10.97 -6.61 -44.60
CA PRO A 465 9.70 -7.27 -44.93
C PRO A 465 9.21 -6.95 -46.35
N ASN A 466 9.56 -5.77 -46.87
CA ASN A 466 9.09 -5.27 -48.16
C ASN A 466 10.00 -5.66 -49.33
N ASN A 467 11.25 -5.99 -49.05
CA ASN A 467 12.21 -6.40 -50.08
C ASN A 467 13.22 -7.38 -49.47
N PRO A 468 13.11 -8.68 -49.76
CA PRO A 468 13.94 -9.71 -49.13
C PRO A 468 15.42 -9.68 -49.56
N LYS A 469 15.79 -8.74 -50.44
CA LYS A 469 17.17 -8.48 -50.85
C LYS A 469 17.87 -7.38 -50.02
N ILE A 470 17.10 -6.59 -49.27
CA ILE A 470 17.57 -5.44 -48.48
C ILE A 470 17.63 -5.83 -47.00
N CYS A 471 18.68 -5.40 -46.31
CA CYS A 471 18.89 -5.66 -44.89
C CYS A 471 18.74 -4.34 -44.13
N ASN A 472 17.73 -4.25 -43.26
CA ASN A 472 17.55 -3.10 -42.38
C ASN A 472 18.35 -3.31 -41.09
N ASP A 473 18.96 -2.24 -40.61
CA ASP A 473 19.61 -2.18 -39.31
C ASP A 473 18.63 -2.55 -38.19
N ILE A 474 19.10 -3.32 -37.21
CA ILE A 474 18.33 -3.62 -35.99
C ILE A 474 18.64 -2.51 -35.01
N ASP A 475 17.66 -1.68 -34.71
CA ASP A 475 17.81 -0.68 -33.66
C ASP A 475 17.77 -1.37 -32.29
N GLU A 476 18.93 -1.78 -31.80
CA GLU A 476 19.02 -2.55 -30.56
C GLU A 476 18.60 -1.74 -29.34
N CYS A 477 18.82 -0.41 -29.37
CA CYS A 477 18.36 0.52 -28.35
C CYS A 477 16.82 0.59 -28.36
N ALA A 478 16.23 0.76 -29.54
CA ALA A 478 14.79 0.77 -29.68
C ALA A 478 14.17 -0.60 -29.42
N GLU A 479 14.88 -1.73 -29.51
CA GLU A 479 14.40 -3.10 -29.18
C GLU A 479 14.75 -3.58 -27.75
N PHE A 480 15.51 -2.81 -26.98
CA PHE A 480 16.00 -3.15 -25.62
C PHE A 480 16.84 -4.43 -25.54
N THR A 481 17.57 -4.76 -26.61
CA THR A 481 18.41 -5.97 -26.71
C THR A 481 19.91 -5.69 -26.48
N HIS A 482 20.27 -4.42 -26.30
CA HIS A 482 21.64 -3.91 -26.19
C HIS A 482 22.35 -4.26 -24.87
N ASN A 483 21.62 -4.57 -23.78
CA ASN A 483 22.19 -4.88 -22.45
C ASN A 483 23.26 -3.86 -21.97
N CYS A 484 23.13 -2.59 -22.38
CA CYS A 484 24.00 -1.52 -21.89
C CYS A 484 23.56 -1.16 -20.47
N SER A 485 24.51 -0.94 -19.56
CA SER A 485 24.16 -0.63 -18.18
C SER A 485 23.48 0.73 -17.99
N GLN A 486 23.73 1.71 -18.86
CA GLN A 486 23.13 3.05 -18.74
C GLN A 486 22.60 3.54 -20.08
N LEU A 487 23.45 4.11 -20.94
CA LEU A 487 23.03 4.73 -22.19
C LEU A 487 23.35 3.84 -23.39
N CYS A 488 22.40 3.72 -24.31
CA CYS A 488 22.56 3.04 -25.59
C CYS A 488 22.54 4.03 -26.74
N THR A 489 23.44 3.84 -27.71
CA THR A 489 23.43 4.57 -28.98
C THR A 489 23.43 3.58 -30.13
N ASN A 490 22.39 3.62 -30.97
CA ASN A 490 22.26 2.75 -32.12
C ASN A 490 23.25 3.19 -33.20
N LEU A 491 24.03 2.25 -33.74
CA LEU A 491 24.93 2.44 -34.86
C LEU A 491 24.51 1.49 -35.98
N ASN A 492 24.91 1.79 -37.21
CA ASN A 492 24.52 0.92 -38.32
C ASN A 492 25.22 -0.45 -38.22
N GLY A 493 24.47 -1.49 -37.87
CA GLY A 493 24.91 -2.87 -37.68
C GLY A 493 25.37 -3.24 -36.27
N THR A 494 25.31 -2.33 -35.30
CA THR A 494 25.73 -2.57 -33.91
C THR A 494 25.27 -1.44 -32.99
N HIS A 495 25.51 -1.53 -31.69
CA HIS A 495 25.27 -0.43 -30.76
C HIS A 495 26.53 -0.09 -29.98
N ALA A 496 26.61 1.15 -29.50
CA ALA A 496 27.62 1.58 -28.55
C ALA A 496 26.96 1.93 -27.20
N CYS A 497 27.54 1.40 -26.12
CA CYS A 497 27.15 1.74 -24.75
C CYS A 497 27.99 2.90 -24.24
N SER A 498 27.35 3.84 -23.53
CA SER A 498 28.02 4.96 -22.87
C SER A 498 27.48 5.16 -21.45
N CYS A 499 28.19 5.94 -20.64
CA CYS A 499 27.83 6.19 -19.25
C CYS A 499 27.47 7.66 -19.00
N ARG A 500 26.65 7.90 -17.98
CA ARG A 500 26.31 9.23 -17.46
C ARG A 500 27.52 9.85 -16.74
N GLU A 501 27.44 11.16 -16.49
CA GLU A 501 28.49 11.89 -15.79
C GLU A 501 28.81 11.26 -14.42
N GLY A 502 30.11 11.08 -14.12
CA GLY A 502 30.57 10.44 -12.87
C GLY A 502 30.83 8.94 -12.94
N PHE A 503 30.57 8.30 -14.10
CA PHE A 503 30.86 6.89 -14.35
C PHE A 503 31.86 6.72 -15.49
N VAL A 504 32.64 5.64 -15.41
CA VAL A 504 33.57 5.22 -16.45
C VAL A 504 33.08 3.90 -17.05
N THR A 505 33.17 3.79 -18.37
CA THR A 505 32.89 2.55 -19.10
C THR A 505 34.00 1.52 -18.87
N GLU A 506 33.64 0.37 -18.32
CA GLU A 506 34.44 -0.85 -18.34
C GLU A 506 34.17 -1.69 -19.61
N ILE A 507 34.81 -2.86 -19.68
CA ILE A 507 34.65 -3.84 -20.76
C ILE A 507 33.17 -4.25 -20.88
N ASN A 508 32.66 -4.38 -22.11
CA ASN A 508 31.28 -4.80 -22.45
C ASN A 508 30.15 -3.84 -22.05
N GLY A 509 30.42 -2.54 -21.91
CA GLY A 509 29.36 -1.54 -21.70
C GLY A 509 28.80 -1.51 -20.27
N VAL A 510 29.61 -1.94 -19.30
CA VAL A 510 29.37 -1.84 -17.85
C VAL A 510 29.86 -0.48 -17.37
N CYS A 511 29.01 0.28 -16.67
CA CYS A 511 29.34 1.58 -16.09
C CYS A 511 29.60 1.44 -14.59
N ARG A 512 30.80 1.86 -14.14
CA ARG A 512 31.14 1.92 -12.71
C ARG A 512 31.53 3.33 -12.30
N LEU A 513 31.33 3.65 -11.02
CA LEU A 513 31.71 4.93 -10.45
C LEU A 513 33.21 5.23 -10.60
N GLU A 514 33.54 6.47 -10.98
CA GLU A 514 34.92 6.93 -11.12
C GLU A 514 35.59 7.18 -9.76
N GLN A 515 34.87 7.80 -8.82
CA GLN A 515 35.34 8.15 -7.47
C GLN A 515 34.19 8.15 -6.46
N GLY A 516 34.42 7.60 -5.27
CA GLY A 516 33.45 7.55 -4.17
C GLY A 516 33.32 6.14 -3.58
N ALA A 517 32.81 6.05 -2.36
CA ALA A 517 32.49 4.77 -1.74
C ALA A 517 30.98 4.56 -1.69
N ILE A 518 30.55 3.31 -1.89
CA ILE A 518 29.14 2.97 -1.90
C ILE A 518 28.77 2.36 -0.56
N THR A 519 27.71 2.87 0.07
CA THR A 519 27.25 2.46 1.40
C THR A 519 25.82 1.95 1.35
N LEU A 520 25.65 0.66 1.62
CA LEU A 520 24.40 -0.08 1.69
C LEU A 520 23.72 0.09 3.06
N ILE A 521 22.64 0.86 3.15
CA ILE A 521 21.87 1.08 4.38
C ILE A 521 20.75 0.08 4.45
N TYR A 522 20.69 -0.74 5.47
CA TYR A 522 19.63 -1.71 5.62
C TYR A 522 18.98 -1.70 6.99
N SER A 523 17.71 -2.05 7.06
CA SER A 523 17.07 -2.29 8.35
C SER A 523 17.55 -3.63 8.91
N ASP A 524 17.77 -3.71 10.20
CA ASP A 524 17.99 -4.94 10.95
C ASP A 524 17.28 -4.73 12.29
N SER A 525 15.94 -4.69 12.24
CA SER A 525 15.06 -4.33 13.36
C SER A 525 15.55 -4.94 14.69
N PRO A 526 15.83 -4.10 15.71
CA PRO A 526 15.40 -2.70 15.88
C PRO A 526 16.39 -1.63 15.34
N GLU A 527 17.32 -1.94 14.45
CA GLU A 527 18.38 -1.00 14.04
C GLU A 527 18.35 -0.68 12.56
N ILE A 528 18.88 0.49 12.18
CA ILE A 528 19.30 0.78 10.80
C ILE A 528 20.83 0.72 10.76
N ARG A 529 21.36 -0.08 9.84
CA ARG A 529 22.78 -0.35 9.67
C ARG A 529 23.25 0.15 8.32
N ALA A 530 24.53 0.50 8.21
CA ALA A 530 25.16 0.92 6.97
C ALA A 530 26.38 0.03 6.69
N PHE A 531 26.47 -0.55 5.51
CA PHE A 531 27.52 -1.44 5.06
C PHE A 531 28.25 -0.84 3.87
N ASN A 532 29.50 -0.48 4.05
CA ASN A 532 30.31 0.04 2.96
C ASN A 532 30.78 -1.11 2.05
N LEU A 533 30.39 -1.07 0.77
CA LEU A 533 30.72 -2.10 -0.21
C LEU A 533 32.21 -2.15 -0.56
N THR A 534 32.92 -1.02 -0.47
CA THR A 534 34.34 -0.92 -0.82
C THR A 534 35.25 -1.39 0.32
N SER A 535 34.94 -1.01 1.56
CA SER A 535 35.74 -1.39 2.74
C SER A 535 35.25 -2.66 3.44
N HIS A 536 34.10 -3.20 3.05
CA HIS A 536 33.42 -4.33 3.71
C HIS A 536 33.21 -4.13 5.21
N THR A 537 32.92 -2.89 5.63
CA THR A 537 32.68 -2.56 7.05
C THR A 537 31.23 -2.21 7.29
N ALA A 538 30.58 -2.92 8.21
CA ALA A 538 29.27 -2.56 8.75
C ALA A 538 29.41 -1.57 9.91
N LYS A 539 28.54 -0.56 9.96
CA LYS A 539 28.38 0.39 11.05
C LYS A 539 26.92 0.47 11.47
N TYR A 540 26.69 0.52 12.76
CA TYR A 540 25.39 0.87 13.32
C TYR A 540 25.15 2.39 13.20
N VAL A 541 23.91 2.78 12.90
CA VAL A 541 23.61 4.15 12.50
C VAL A 541 22.50 4.78 13.35
N ILE A 542 21.34 4.11 13.44
CA ILE A 542 20.12 4.66 14.06
C ILE A 542 19.41 3.55 14.84
N LYS A 543 18.93 3.87 16.06
CA LYS A 543 18.01 3.01 16.81
C LYS A 543 16.58 3.30 16.36
N GLY A 544 15.89 2.28 15.87
CA GLY A 544 14.46 2.32 15.58
C GLY A 544 13.72 1.29 16.42
N ASP A 545 12.41 1.21 16.24
CA ASP A 545 11.59 0.10 16.71
C ASP A 545 10.79 -0.38 15.49
N ASN A 546 10.76 -1.69 15.26
CA ASN A 546 9.93 -2.35 14.24
C ASN A 546 9.84 -1.62 12.90
N ILE A 547 11.02 -1.34 12.32
CA ILE A 547 11.15 -0.69 11.02
C ILE A 547 10.49 -1.59 9.97
N GLU A 548 9.69 -1.00 9.10
CA GLU A 548 9.06 -1.69 7.98
C GLU A 548 9.69 -1.32 6.64
N SER A 549 9.54 -0.08 6.19
CA SER A 549 10.12 0.41 4.95
C SER A 549 11.01 1.61 5.24
N LEU A 550 11.96 1.89 4.34
CA LEU A 550 12.88 3.01 4.44
C LEU A 550 13.20 3.57 3.06
N ASP A 551 13.45 4.88 3.01
CA ASP A 551 13.90 5.59 1.81
C ASP A 551 14.73 6.82 2.23
N TYR A 552 15.43 7.47 1.30
CA TYR A 552 16.42 8.51 1.62
C TYR A 552 16.38 9.71 0.69
N GLU A 553 16.61 10.89 1.28
CA GLU A 553 16.75 12.15 0.59
C GLU A 553 18.23 12.56 0.45
N PRO A 554 18.76 12.69 -0.78
CA PRO A 554 20.18 13.01 -1.04
C PRO A 554 20.64 14.35 -0.53
N VAL A 555 19.84 15.37 -0.82
CA VAL A 555 20.29 16.76 -0.76
C VAL A 555 20.54 17.13 0.70
N SER A 556 19.59 16.75 1.57
CA SER A 556 19.64 16.99 3.00
C SER A 556 20.29 15.84 3.79
N GLY A 557 20.49 14.67 3.17
CA GLY A 557 21.07 13.49 3.81
C GLY A 557 20.20 12.90 4.92
N ILE A 558 18.88 12.85 4.70
CA ILE A 558 17.89 12.38 5.68
C ILE A 558 17.36 11.01 5.25
N VAL A 559 17.35 10.07 6.20
CA VAL A 559 16.69 8.76 6.05
C VAL A 559 15.29 8.86 6.66
N TYR A 560 14.30 8.39 5.92
CA TYR A 560 12.92 8.24 6.33
C TYR A 560 12.59 6.76 6.51
N TRP A 561 11.80 6.43 7.52
CA TRP A 561 11.33 5.06 7.71
C TRP A 561 9.97 4.99 8.39
N THR A 562 9.26 3.89 8.15
CA THR A 562 7.97 3.60 8.77
C THR A 562 8.17 2.65 9.96
N ASP A 563 7.55 2.97 11.09
CA ASP A 563 7.47 2.11 12.28
C ASP A 563 6.07 1.47 12.33
N SER A 564 5.99 0.14 12.24
CA SER A 564 4.70 -0.55 12.27
C SER A 564 4.05 -0.63 13.62
N TYR A 565 4.85 -0.67 14.69
CA TYR A 565 4.35 -0.80 16.04
C TYR A 565 3.81 0.55 16.51
N GLY A 566 4.60 1.60 16.30
CA GLY A 566 4.20 2.98 16.58
C GLY A 566 3.20 3.55 15.56
N LYS A 567 2.98 2.88 14.41
CA LYS A 567 2.19 3.38 13.27
C LYS A 567 2.57 4.81 12.87
N THR A 568 3.86 5.11 12.96
CA THR A 568 4.41 6.45 12.76
C THR A 568 5.45 6.42 11.67
N ILE A 569 5.71 7.60 11.11
CA ILE A 569 6.82 7.82 10.18
C ILE A 569 7.86 8.64 10.91
N LYS A 570 9.11 8.17 10.85
CA LYS A 570 10.25 8.78 11.52
C LYS A 570 11.29 9.17 10.48
N ARG A 571 12.10 10.18 10.82
CA ARG A 571 13.24 10.61 10.02
C ARG A 571 14.47 10.86 10.89
N SER A 572 15.65 10.75 10.30
CA SER A 572 16.91 11.10 10.95
C SER A 572 17.96 11.44 9.92
N TYR A 573 18.86 12.34 10.26
CA TYR A 573 20.08 12.55 9.50
C TYR A 573 20.95 11.30 9.50
N LEU A 574 21.63 11.06 8.38
CA LEU A 574 22.65 10.05 8.29
C LEU A 574 23.98 10.56 8.91
N PRO A 575 24.53 9.89 9.94
CA PRO A 575 25.88 10.11 10.45
C PRO A 575 26.92 10.05 9.33
N GLY A 576 27.71 11.11 9.14
CA GLY A 576 28.69 11.20 8.05
C GLY A 576 28.18 11.78 6.74
N SER A 577 26.96 12.35 6.71
CA SER A 577 26.48 13.20 5.61
C SER A 577 27.42 14.39 5.37
N PRO A 578 27.60 14.87 4.12
CA PRO A 578 28.50 15.98 3.78
C PRO A 578 28.31 17.25 4.60
N GLU A 579 27.11 17.51 5.14
CA GLU A 579 26.86 18.67 6.00
C GLU A 579 27.23 18.47 7.49
N ARG A 580 27.37 17.22 7.98
CA ARG A 580 27.59 16.92 9.41
C ARG A 580 28.52 15.70 9.63
N THR A 581 29.81 15.92 9.46
CA THR A 581 30.87 14.91 9.69
C THR A 581 31.10 14.56 11.17
N ASN A 582 30.62 15.38 12.12
CA ASN A 582 30.92 15.25 13.56
C ASN A 582 29.86 14.45 14.36
N VAL A 583 28.79 13.98 13.71
CA VAL A 583 27.73 13.21 14.37
C VAL A 583 27.96 11.73 14.12
N THR A 584 28.16 10.95 15.19
CA THR A 584 28.42 9.51 15.13
C THR A 584 27.15 8.65 15.20
N MET A 585 26.03 9.20 15.67
CA MET A 585 24.74 8.50 15.81
C MET A 585 23.58 9.43 15.44
N GLY A 586 22.64 8.92 14.64
CA GLY A 586 21.43 9.65 14.26
C GLY A 586 20.37 9.61 15.36
N TYR A 587 19.59 10.68 15.48
CA TYR A 587 18.45 10.76 16.40
C TYR A 587 17.15 10.73 15.62
N ALA A 588 16.29 9.76 15.94
CA ALA A 588 14.99 9.61 15.32
C ALA A 588 14.06 10.76 15.74
N GLN A 589 13.56 11.50 14.75
CA GLN A 589 12.49 12.48 14.89
C GLN A 589 11.19 11.86 14.38
N ASN A 590 10.13 11.92 15.18
CA ASN A 590 8.78 11.56 14.73
C ASN A 590 8.21 12.71 13.89
N LEU A 591 7.54 12.39 12.78
CA LEU A 591 6.81 13.35 11.98
C LEU A 591 5.38 13.60 12.50
N ASP A 592 5.00 12.94 13.60
CA ASP A 592 3.68 13.03 14.26
C ASP A 592 2.50 12.79 13.29
N ILE A 593 2.76 11.94 12.28
CA ILE A 593 1.74 11.46 11.35
C ILE A 593 1.00 10.30 12.03
N GLU A 594 -0.07 10.62 12.75
CA GLU A 594 -0.92 9.60 13.38
C GLU A 594 -1.82 8.92 12.33
N SER A 595 -1.78 7.59 12.28
CA SER A 595 -2.70 6.78 11.49
C SER A 595 -3.18 5.55 12.26
N ARG A 596 -4.43 5.14 12.02
CA ARG A 596 -4.96 3.88 12.57
C ARG A 596 -4.46 2.67 11.77
N ALA A 597 -4.09 2.88 10.52
CA ALA A 597 -3.60 1.86 9.59
C ALA A 597 -2.09 1.62 9.76
N LYS A 598 -1.64 0.40 9.44
CA LYS A 598 -0.21 0.05 9.48
C LYS A 598 0.46 0.52 8.19
N PRO A 599 1.51 1.38 8.26
CA PRO A 599 2.28 1.73 7.06
C PRO A 599 3.07 0.51 6.56
N THR A 600 3.09 0.30 5.24
CA THR A 600 3.65 -0.91 4.60
C THR A 600 4.82 -0.63 3.66
N GLY A 601 4.76 0.42 2.85
CA GLY A 601 5.83 0.84 1.93
C GLY A 601 5.96 2.36 1.86
N MET A 602 7.12 2.86 1.42
CA MET A 602 7.47 4.28 1.43
C MET A 602 8.30 4.66 0.21
N ALA A 603 8.08 5.87 -0.32
CA ALA A 603 8.89 6.48 -1.37
C ALA A 603 9.05 8.00 -1.15
N VAL A 604 10.23 8.52 -1.42
CA VAL A 604 10.60 9.93 -1.33
C VAL A 604 10.65 10.52 -2.73
N ASP A 605 9.93 11.61 -2.92
CA ASP A 605 10.05 12.48 -4.10
C ASP A 605 11.02 13.61 -3.78
N TRP A 606 12.29 13.40 -4.13
CA TRP A 606 13.38 14.36 -3.89
C TRP A 606 13.29 15.60 -4.79
N ALA A 607 12.52 15.56 -5.88
CA ALA A 607 12.37 16.69 -6.81
C ALA A 607 11.23 17.63 -6.38
N GLY A 608 10.09 17.04 -5.99
CA GLY A 608 8.90 17.75 -5.50
C GLY A 608 8.89 18.00 -3.99
N LEU A 609 9.85 17.44 -3.24
CA LEU A 609 9.93 17.51 -1.77
C LEU A 609 8.68 16.94 -1.09
N ASN A 610 8.21 15.80 -1.60
CA ASN A 610 7.06 15.07 -1.09
C ASN A 610 7.46 13.68 -0.58
N LEU A 611 6.69 13.17 0.37
CA LEU A 611 6.82 11.82 0.93
C LEU A 611 5.55 11.03 0.59
N TYR A 612 5.70 9.87 -0.03
CA TYR A 612 4.61 8.96 -0.37
C TYR A 612 4.71 7.69 0.49
N TRP A 613 3.58 7.18 0.96
CA TRP A 613 3.55 5.89 1.64
C TRP A 613 2.24 5.15 1.41
N SER A 614 2.31 3.84 1.52
CA SER A 614 1.15 2.97 1.54
C SER A 614 0.82 2.54 2.98
N GLU A 615 -0.46 2.42 3.29
CA GLU A 615 -0.95 1.93 4.57
C GLU A 615 -2.05 0.89 4.36
N THR A 616 -2.13 -0.08 5.28
CA THR A 616 -3.16 -1.12 5.29
C THR A 616 -3.90 -1.11 6.62
N ASP A 617 -5.21 -0.90 6.57
CA ASP A 617 -6.12 -1.07 7.70
C ASP A 617 -6.71 -2.48 7.70
N ARG A 618 -6.51 -3.21 8.80
CA ARG A 618 -6.99 -4.59 9.00
C ARG A 618 -8.10 -4.69 10.06
N THR A 619 -8.62 -3.56 10.56
CA THR A 619 -9.63 -3.55 11.63
C THR A 619 -11.02 -4.00 11.17
N GLY A 620 -11.29 -4.02 9.86
CA GLY A 620 -12.56 -4.47 9.28
C GLY A 620 -12.55 -5.91 8.74
N ASN A 621 -13.72 -6.40 8.31
CA ASN A 621 -13.88 -7.74 7.70
C ASN A 621 -13.03 -7.96 6.43
N LYS A 622 -12.64 -6.89 5.74
CA LYS A 622 -11.72 -6.95 4.59
C LYS A 622 -10.61 -5.91 4.77
N PRO A 623 -9.35 -6.24 4.43
CA PRO A 623 -8.26 -5.29 4.50
C PRO A 623 -8.51 -4.15 3.51
N ARG A 624 -8.22 -2.92 3.94
CA ARG A 624 -8.32 -1.72 3.13
C ARG A 624 -6.97 -1.05 3.02
N GLY A 625 -6.45 -0.99 1.80
CA GLY A 625 -5.23 -0.28 1.47
C GLY A 625 -5.48 1.19 1.14
N SER A 626 -4.51 2.04 1.41
CA SER A 626 -4.52 3.43 0.94
C SER A 626 -3.10 3.91 0.63
N ILE A 627 -2.97 4.85 -0.30
CA ILE A 627 -1.71 5.53 -0.63
C ILE A 627 -1.87 7.01 -0.33
N LEU A 628 -0.93 7.55 0.42
CA LEU A 628 -0.95 8.92 0.94
C LEU A 628 0.33 9.65 0.54
N VAL A 629 0.24 10.97 0.58
CA VAL A 629 1.34 11.90 0.36
C VAL A 629 1.36 12.97 1.44
N SER A 630 2.55 13.46 1.76
CA SER A 630 2.77 14.68 2.54
C SER A 630 4.01 15.43 2.04
N THR A 631 4.27 16.63 2.55
CA THR A 631 5.60 17.23 2.40
C THR A 631 6.64 16.47 3.22
N LEU A 632 7.93 16.63 2.90
CA LEU A 632 9.04 16.00 3.65
C LEU A 632 9.08 16.31 5.16
N ASP A 633 8.41 17.38 5.60
CA ASP A 633 8.25 17.77 7.00
C ASP A 633 7.03 17.12 7.68
N GLY A 634 6.28 16.27 6.98
CA GLY A 634 5.02 15.70 7.46
C GLY A 634 3.83 16.66 7.40
N ARG A 635 4.05 17.94 7.09
CA ARG A 635 2.99 18.94 6.89
C ARG A 635 2.24 18.66 5.59
N TYR A 636 0.98 19.10 5.54
CA TYR A 636 0.12 18.99 4.35
C TYR A 636 -0.04 17.54 3.88
N ARG A 637 -0.87 16.77 4.58
CA ARG A 637 -1.18 15.38 4.24
C ARG A 637 -2.37 15.29 3.29
N HIS A 638 -2.29 14.40 2.31
CA HIS A 638 -3.36 14.10 1.37
C HIS A 638 -3.44 12.60 1.08
N SER A 639 -4.64 12.05 0.95
CA SER A 639 -4.84 10.65 0.55
C SER A 639 -5.15 10.57 -0.94
N ILE A 640 -4.26 9.96 -1.69
CA ILE A 640 -4.30 9.94 -3.16
C ILE A 640 -5.22 8.81 -3.63
N ILE A 641 -4.94 7.58 -3.20
CA ILE A 641 -5.68 6.37 -3.56
C ILE A 641 -6.30 5.76 -2.31
N THR A 642 -7.63 5.67 -2.27
CA THR A 642 -8.39 5.10 -1.14
C THR A 642 -9.31 3.94 -1.54
N THR A 643 -9.56 3.76 -2.84
CA THR A 643 -10.52 2.78 -3.36
C THR A 643 -9.83 1.70 -4.16
N GLY A 644 -10.29 0.45 -4.01
CA GLY A 644 -9.79 -0.67 -4.80
C GLY A 644 -8.31 -1.00 -4.52
N LEU A 645 -7.86 -0.79 -3.27
CA LEU A 645 -6.61 -1.31 -2.74
C LEU A 645 -6.94 -2.18 -1.53
N GLU A 646 -6.36 -3.37 -1.45
CA GLU A 646 -6.56 -4.27 -0.32
C GLU A 646 -5.31 -4.36 0.54
N VAL A 647 -4.18 -4.77 -0.05
CA VAL A 647 -2.91 -4.98 0.68
C VAL A 647 -1.74 -4.45 -0.17
N PRO A 648 -1.55 -3.12 -0.23
CA PRO A 648 -0.42 -2.52 -0.91
C PRO A 648 0.89 -2.85 -0.18
N THR A 649 1.91 -3.29 -0.91
CA THR A 649 3.16 -3.81 -0.32
C THR A 649 4.34 -2.88 -0.44
N SER A 650 4.50 -2.28 -1.60
CA SER A 650 5.60 -1.39 -1.95
C SER A 650 5.06 -0.31 -2.88
N VAL A 651 5.65 0.87 -2.78
CA VAL A 651 5.35 2.05 -3.60
C VAL A 651 6.68 2.68 -3.97
N VAL A 652 6.82 3.09 -5.23
CA VAL A 652 7.99 3.83 -5.73
C VAL A 652 7.50 4.97 -6.61
N VAL A 653 8.28 6.05 -6.67
CA VAL A 653 7.95 7.24 -7.46
C VAL A 653 9.06 7.53 -8.47
N ASP A 654 8.65 8.04 -9.62
CA ASP A 654 9.52 8.56 -10.67
C ASP A 654 9.22 10.04 -10.89
N PRO A 655 9.94 10.95 -10.18
CA PRO A 655 9.70 12.38 -10.26
C PRO A 655 10.06 13.01 -11.61
N ASP A 656 10.98 12.38 -12.37
CA ASP A 656 11.43 12.91 -13.67
C ASP A 656 10.33 12.76 -14.73
N HIS A 657 9.66 11.59 -14.75
CA HIS A 657 8.53 11.34 -15.63
C HIS A 657 7.16 11.63 -14.99
N GLY A 658 7.07 11.86 -13.69
CA GLY A 658 5.83 12.18 -12.99
C GLY A 658 4.89 10.98 -12.78
N TYR A 659 5.45 9.77 -12.64
CA TYR A 659 4.70 8.54 -12.40
C TYR A 659 4.89 8.02 -10.97
N MET A 660 3.89 7.31 -10.46
CA MET A 660 4.03 6.47 -9.27
C MET A 660 3.60 5.04 -9.59
N PHE A 661 4.29 4.08 -8.99
CA PHE A 661 4.08 2.66 -9.20
C PHE A 661 3.91 1.97 -7.86
N TRP A 662 3.00 1.00 -7.78
CA TRP A 662 2.80 0.22 -6.56
C TRP A 662 2.28 -1.17 -6.87
N ILE A 663 2.44 -2.04 -5.89
CA ILE A 663 2.00 -3.43 -5.93
C ILE A 663 0.92 -3.63 -4.87
N ASP A 664 -0.20 -4.24 -5.26
CA ASP A 664 -1.27 -4.70 -4.36
C ASP A 664 -1.37 -6.22 -4.43
N ILE A 665 -1.20 -6.91 -3.30
CA ILE A 665 -1.23 -8.39 -3.23
C ILE A 665 -2.50 -8.95 -2.59
N GLY A 666 -3.58 -8.17 -2.61
CA GLY A 666 -4.86 -8.60 -2.08
C GLY A 666 -5.40 -9.87 -2.74
N SER A 667 -6.72 -10.01 -2.71
CA SER A 667 -7.44 -11.13 -3.33
C SER A 667 -7.11 -11.30 -4.81
N ILE A 668 -6.71 -10.21 -5.48
CA ILE A 668 -6.21 -10.17 -6.86
C ILE A 668 -4.87 -9.43 -6.84
N PRO A 669 -3.73 -10.14 -6.98
CA PRO A 669 -2.44 -9.50 -7.11
C PRO A 669 -2.42 -8.63 -8.37
N LYS A 670 -1.95 -7.40 -8.26
CA LYS A 670 -1.87 -6.46 -9.38
C LYS A 670 -0.73 -5.48 -9.19
N PHE A 671 -0.10 -5.14 -10.30
CA PHE A 671 0.84 -4.05 -10.42
C PHE A 671 0.11 -2.87 -11.06
N GLU A 672 0.14 -1.71 -10.41
CA GLU A 672 -0.58 -0.53 -10.87
C GLU A 672 0.36 0.68 -11.01
N THR A 673 -0.06 1.60 -11.88
CA THR A 673 0.59 2.90 -12.06
C THR A 673 -0.45 4.01 -12.10
N SER A 674 -0.04 5.21 -11.72
CA SER A 674 -0.77 6.44 -11.95
C SER A 674 0.21 7.61 -12.08
N TRP A 675 -0.33 8.79 -12.37
CA TRP A 675 0.40 10.01 -12.12
C TRP A 675 0.63 10.20 -10.62
N MET A 676 1.62 11.00 -10.24
CA MET A 676 1.93 11.27 -8.82
C MET A 676 0.78 11.96 -8.07
N ASP A 677 -0.17 12.60 -8.76
CA ASP A 677 -1.41 13.14 -8.17
C ASP A 677 -2.53 12.08 -8.00
N GLY A 678 -2.28 10.82 -8.40
CA GLY A 678 -3.25 9.72 -8.37
C GLY A 678 -4.17 9.60 -9.56
N SER A 679 -4.10 10.53 -10.51
CA SER A 679 -4.95 10.47 -11.70
C SER A 679 -4.38 9.52 -12.76
N LYS A 680 -5.20 9.18 -13.75
CA LYS A 680 -4.89 8.21 -14.82
C LYS A 680 -4.37 6.85 -14.30
N ARG A 681 -4.91 6.39 -13.17
CA ARG A 681 -4.64 5.04 -12.63
C ARG A 681 -4.96 3.96 -13.67
N ARG A 682 -4.02 3.04 -13.88
CA ARG A 682 -4.19 1.84 -14.73
C ARG A 682 -3.44 0.65 -14.14
N ILE A 683 -3.86 -0.56 -14.51
CA ILE A 683 -3.16 -1.80 -14.19
C ILE A 683 -2.09 -2.02 -15.26
N LEU A 684 -0.83 -2.24 -14.85
CA LEU A 684 0.27 -2.59 -15.75
C LEU A 684 0.42 -4.10 -15.89
N VAL A 685 0.35 -4.83 -14.78
CA VAL A 685 0.53 -6.28 -14.76
C VAL A 685 -0.56 -6.92 -13.90
N SER A 686 -1.30 -7.85 -14.49
CA SER A 686 -2.27 -8.71 -13.79
C SER A 686 -1.93 -10.20 -13.86
N ASP A 687 -1.06 -10.57 -14.80
CA ASP A 687 -0.83 -11.96 -15.16
C ASP A 687 0.57 -12.43 -14.71
N ALA A 688 0.71 -13.72 -14.42
CA ALA A 688 1.97 -14.31 -13.94
C ALA A 688 2.56 -13.60 -12.71
N ILE A 689 1.72 -13.22 -11.76
CA ILE A 689 2.11 -12.64 -10.47
C ILE A 689 1.33 -13.34 -9.36
N SER A 690 1.96 -13.57 -8.21
CA SER A 690 1.35 -14.21 -7.05
C SER A 690 1.59 -13.42 -5.78
N GLN A 691 2.86 -13.26 -5.37
CA GLN A 691 3.21 -12.48 -4.19
C GLN A 691 4.39 -11.54 -4.48
N PRO A 692 4.19 -10.56 -5.36
CA PRO A 692 5.17 -9.50 -5.57
C PRO A 692 5.32 -8.65 -4.31
N THR A 693 6.55 -8.32 -3.93
CA THR A 693 6.82 -7.67 -2.63
C THR A 693 7.67 -6.42 -2.78
N GLY A 694 8.91 -6.54 -3.25
CA GLY A 694 9.81 -5.41 -3.49
C GLY A 694 9.78 -4.89 -4.93
N LEU A 695 10.02 -3.58 -5.05
CA LEU A 695 9.96 -2.80 -6.28
C LEU A 695 11.07 -1.75 -6.31
N SER A 696 11.78 -1.60 -7.42
CA SER A 696 12.80 -0.55 -7.59
C SER A 696 12.83 -0.04 -9.04
N ILE A 697 13.33 1.18 -9.23
CA ILE A 697 13.46 1.85 -10.53
C ILE A 697 14.94 2.08 -10.83
N ASP A 698 15.38 1.65 -12.01
CA ASP A 698 16.67 2.02 -12.58
C ASP A 698 16.50 3.26 -13.46
N PHE A 699 16.65 4.43 -12.84
CA PHE A 699 16.61 5.73 -13.52
C PHE A 699 17.75 5.90 -14.53
N ALA A 700 18.87 5.19 -14.35
CA ALA A 700 20.01 5.28 -15.25
C ALA A 700 19.76 4.55 -16.58
N MET A 701 19.01 3.44 -16.51
CA MET A 701 18.64 2.58 -17.64
C MET A 701 17.18 2.84 -18.08
N GLU A 702 16.93 4.03 -18.62
CA GLU A 702 15.62 4.41 -19.19
C GLU A 702 14.41 4.14 -18.27
N HIS A 703 14.56 4.36 -16.96
CA HIS A 703 13.47 4.24 -15.96
C HIS A 703 12.85 2.83 -15.94
N THR A 704 13.71 1.82 -16.10
CA THR A 704 13.30 0.42 -16.07
C THR A 704 12.92 0.00 -14.66
N ILE A 705 11.78 -0.68 -14.54
CA ILE A 705 11.23 -1.14 -13.27
C ILE A 705 11.66 -2.59 -13.03
N TYR A 706 12.13 -2.87 -11.82
CA TYR A 706 12.46 -4.22 -11.35
C TYR A 706 11.57 -4.61 -10.17
N TRP A 707 11.07 -5.84 -10.15
CA TRP A 707 10.31 -6.37 -9.01
C TRP A 707 10.62 -7.84 -8.72
N VAL A 708 10.34 -8.25 -7.48
CA VAL A 708 10.50 -9.62 -7.01
C VAL A 708 9.15 -10.21 -6.66
N ASP A 709 8.98 -11.48 -7.01
CA ASP A 709 7.87 -12.30 -6.53
C ASP A 709 8.41 -13.37 -5.58
N VAL A 710 8.03 -13.26 -4.31
CA VAL A 710 8.47 -14.17 -3.25
C VAL A 710 7.92 -15.55 -3.49
N LYS A 711 6.62 -15.69 -3.78
CA LYS A 711 5.96 -16.99 -3.94
C LYS A 711 6.45 -17.70 -5.21
N LEU A 712 6.65 -16.95 -6.30
CA LEU A 712 7.12 -17.51 -7.56
C LEU A 712 8.65 -17.62 -7.66
N ASN A 713 9.37 -17.12 -6.65
CA ASN A 713 10.82 -17.15 -6.55
C ASN A 713 11.51 -16.68 -7.84
N LYS A 714 11.14 -15.47 -8.28
CA LYS A 714 11.60 -14.85 -9.52
C LYS A 714 11.84 -13.35 -9.39
N ILE A 715 12.70 -12.86 -10.26
CA ILE A 715 13.01 -11.43 -10.46
C ILE A 715 12.70 -11.09 -11.91
N GLU A 716 11.94 -10.02 -12.10
CA GLU A 716 11.53 -9.57 -13.43
C GLU A 716 11.83 -8.08 -13.59
N MET A 717 11.95 -7.66 -14.85
CA MET A 717 12.10 -6.27 -15.24
C MET A 717 11.12 -5.90 -16.34
N MET A 718 10.72 -4.63 -16.40
CA MET A 718 9.88 -4.09 -17.46
C MET A 718 10.14 -2.61 -17.65
N ARG A 719 9.76 -2.08 -18.82
CA ARG A 719 9.76 -0.65 -19.05
C ARG A 719 8.58 0.01 -18.32
N GLU A 720 8.69 1.29 -18.01
CA GLU A 720 7.63 2.11 -17.37
C GLU A 720 6.25 2.06 -18.07
N ASP A 721 6.22 1.79 -19.37
CA ASP A 721 4.99 1.66 -20.16
C ASP A 721 4.31 0.28 -20.02
N GLY A 722 4.93 -0.67 -19.31
CA GLY A 722 4.49 -2.05 -19.15
C GLY A 722 4.92 -2.98 -20.31
N THR A 723 5.65 -2.47 -21.30
CA THR A 723 6.18 -3.29 -22.40
C THR A 723 7.48 -3.97 -22.00
N ARG A 724 7.89 -4.98 -22.79
CA ARG A 724 9.19 -5.66 -22.67
C ARG A 724 9.48 -6.28 -21.31
N ARG A 725 8.43 -6.81 -20.66
CA ARG A 725 8.58 -7.66 -19.48
C ARG A 725 9.53 -8.81 -19.77
N THR A 726 10.63 -8.86 -19.04
CA THR A 726 11.71 -9.83 -19.22
C THR A 726 12.03 -10.49 -17.87
N LEU A 727 12.28 -11.80 -17.90
CA LEU A 727 12.71 -12.57 -16.73
C LEU A 727 14.21 -12.37 -16.50
N VAL A 728 14.59 -11.85 -15.33
CA VAL A 728 15.99 -11.60 -14.96
C VAL A 728 16.58 -12.84 -14.31
N ALA A 729 15.90 -13.38 -13.30
CA ALA A 729 16.35 -14.55 -12.56
C ALA A 729 15.14 -15.37 -12.07
N TYR A 730 15.31 -16.69 -11.96
CA TYR A 730 14.28 -17.59 -11.46
C TYR A 730 14.89 -18.85 -10.83
N GLY A 731 14.23 -19.38 -9.81
CA GLY A 731 14.53 -20.68 -9.23
C GLY A 731 15.11 -20.64 -7.81
N ASN A 732 15.34 -21.83 -7.24
CA ASN A 732 15.59 -22.02 -5.81
C ASN A 732 16.83 -21.31 -5.26
N TYR A 733 17.80 -20.96 -6.10
CA TYR A 733 18.99 -20.21 -5.67
C TYR A 733 18.67 -18.77 -5.21
N LEU A 734 17.51 -18.22 -5.58
CA LEU A 734 17.07 -16.90 -5.13
C LEU A 734 16.58 -16.89 -3.67
N LYS A 735 16.31 -18.07 -3.07
CA LYS A 735 15.91 -18.23 -1.66
C LYS A 735 14.77 -17.28 -1.23
N HIS A 736 13.74 -17.16 -2.07
CA HIS A 736 12.55 -16.32 -1.84
C HIS A 736 12.92 -14.84 -1.64
N PRO A 737 13.20 -14.10 -2.73
CA PRO A 737 13.66 -12.73 -2.66
C PRO A 737 12.56 -11.82 -2.13
N LEU A 738 12.79 -11.19 -0.98
CA LEU A 738 11.81 -10.43 -0.22
C LEU A 738 11.70 -8.98 -0.69
N SER A 739 12.83 -8.42 -1.05
CA SER A 739 12.89 -7.12 -1.67
C SER A 739 14.21 -6.95 -2.43
N LEU A 740 14.27 -5.99 -3.33
CA LEU A 740 15.37 -5.82 -4.29
C LEU A 740 15.73 -4.39 -4.54
N ASP A 741 16.88 -4.23 -5.19
CA ASP A 741 17.32 -2.94 -5.63
C ASP A 741 18.43 -2.94 -6.67
N VAL A 742 18.52 -1.88 -7.49
CA VAL A 742 19.50 -1.81 -8.60
C VAL A 742 20.46 -0.62 -8.48
N PHE A 743 21.76 -0.89 -8.69
CA PHE A 743 22.81 0.13 -8.81
C PHE A 743 23.93 -0.30 -9.76
N GLU A 744 24.48 0.63 -10.53
CA GLU A 744 25.46 0.35 -11.59
C GLU A 744 24.95 -0.74 -12.56
N SER A 745 25.60 -1.91 -12.54
CA SER A 745 25.23 -3.09 -13.30
C SER A 745 24.76 -4.23 -12.39
N SER A 746 24.54 -3.97 -11.10
CA SER A 746 24.23 -5.00 -10.11
C SER A 746 22.86 -4.79 -9.49
N ILE A 747 22.15 -5.90 -9.32
CA ILE A 747 20.95 -6.00 -8.50
C ILE A 747 21.33 -6.62 -7.16
N TYR A 748 20.76 -6.09 -6.09
CA TYR A 748 20.90 -6.53 -4.72
C TYR A 748 19.55 -6.96 -4.20
N TRP A 749 19.46 -8.07 -3.49
CA TRP A 749 18.20 -8.48 -2.88
C TRP A 749 18.42 -9.17 -1.54
N VAL A 750 17.38 -9.11 -0.72
CA VAL A 750 17.32 -9.79 0.58
C VAL A 750 16.53 -11.07 0.42
N THR A 751 17.01 -12.15 1.02
CA THR A 751 16.34 -13.46 0.99
C THR A 751 15.48 -13.66 2.23
N ARG A 752 14.26 -14.17 2.06
CA ARG A 752 13.37 -14.49 3.18
C ARG A 752 13.87 -15.70 3.98
N ASP A 753 14.43 -16.70 3.30
CA ASP A 753 14.77 -17.97 3.94
C ASP A 753 16.05 -17.88 4.78
N SER A 754 17.05 -17.14 4.29
CA SER A 754 18.36 -17.04 4.94
C SER A 754 18.65 -15.67 5.53
N GLY A 755 17.95 -14.61 5.13
CA GLY A 755 18.20 -13.27 5.67
C GLY A 755 19.46 -12.62 5.17
N GLU A 756 20.00 -13.15 4.09
CA GLU A 756 21.29 -12.76 3.56
C GLU A 756 21.05 -11.81 2.40
N ILE A 757 21.99 -10.90 2.19
CA ILE A 757 21.98 -10.01 1.04
C ILE A 757 22.81 -10.65 -0.07
N TYR A 758 22.18 -10.81 -1.23
CA TYR A 758 22.81 -11.31 -2.44
C TYR A 758 22.96 -10.20 -3.48
N SER A 759 23.95 -10.36 -4.35
CA SER A 759 24.21 -9.48 -5.48
C SER A 759 24.41 -10.29 -6.76
N MET A 760 23.92 -9.77 -7.89
CA MET A 760 24.07 -10.37 -9.22
C MET A 760 24.08 -9.27 -10.28
N ASP A 761 24.49 -9.59 -11.52
CA ASP A 761 24.31 -8.69 -12.66
C ASP A 761 22.82 -8.44 -12.93
N LYS A 762 22.44 -7.19 -13.19
CA LYS A 762 21.04 -6.77 -13.36
C LYS A 762 20.35 -7.33 -14.61
N PHE A 763 21.11 -7.93 -15.54
CA PHE A 763 20.58 -8.66 -16.70
C PHE A 763 20.54 -10.18 -16.47
N GLY A 764 20.72 -10.65 -15.23
CA GLY A 764 20.66 -12.07 -14.89
C GLY A 764 21.91 -12.86 -15.28
N ARG A 765 23.02 -12.17 -15.57
CA ARG A 765 24.29 -12.81 -15.96
C ARG A 765 25.09 -13.22 -14.72
N GLY A 766 25.78 -14.36 -14.81
CA GLY A 766 26.67 -14.83 -13.76
C GLY A 766 25.96 -15.60 -12.65
N VAL A 767 26.56 -15.63 -11.46
CA VAL A 767 26.07 -16.39 -10.30
C VAL A 767 25.83 -15.42 -9.14
N PRO A 768 24.73 -15.57 -8.37
CA PRO A 768 24.50 -14.81 -7.17
C PRO A 768 25.66 -14.89 -6.18
N VAL A 769 26.15 -13.74 -5.72
CA VAL A 769 27.22 -13.61 -4.73
C VAL A 769 26.63 -13.13 -3.41
N LYS A 770 26.89 -13.87 -2.34
CA LYS A 770 26.52 -13.46 -0.98
C LYS A 770 27.45 -12.34 -0.50
N LEU A 771 26.89 -11.25 0.03
CA LEU A 771 27.67 -10.18 0.64
C LEU A 771 28.25 -10.62 2.01
N PRO A 772 29.50 -10.28 2.32
CA PRO A 772 30.12 -10.64 3.60
C PRO A 772 29.54 -9.78 4.74
N GLY A 773 28.95 -10.42 5.75
CA GLY A 773 28.41 -9.76 6.94
C GLY A 773 27.64 -10.73 7.86
N GLU A 774 27.65 -10.46 9.17
CA GLU A 774 26.76 -11.10 10.13
C GLU A 774 25.45 -10.31 10.19
N PHE A 775 24.45 -10.79 9.46
CA PHE A 775 23.11 -10.24 9.46
C PHE A 775 22.33 -10.91 10.60
N ALA A 776 22.06 -10.17 11.68
CA ALA A 776 21.68 -10.74 12.97
C ALA A 776 20.24 -11.27 12.98
N ASN A 777 19.35 -10.74 12.12
CA ASN A 777 18.00 -11.25 11.97
C ASN A 777 17.57 -11.34 10.49
N PRO A 778 17.37 -12.55 9.96
CA PRO A 778 16.87 -12.75 8.60
C PRO A 778 15.52 -12.13 8.27
N SER A 779 14.67 -11.98 9.28
CA SER A 779 13.29 -11.50 9.18
C SER A 779 13.14 -9.98 9.34
N SER A 780 14.24 -9.27 9.63
CA SER A 780 14.24 -7.86 10.02
C SER A 780 14.81 -6.92 8.95
N ILE A 781 15.39 -7.48 7.88
CA ILE A 781 15.95 -6.73 6.75
C ILE A 781 14.86 -6.48 5.71
N LYS A 782 14.44 -5.22 5.68
CA LYS A 782 13.23 -4.72 5.05
C LYS A 782 13.48 -3.38 4.35
N GLY A 783 14.74 -3.15 3.99
CA GLY A 783 15.17 -2.01 3.20
C GLY A 783 16.66 -2.03 2.99
N VAL A 784 17.16 -1.56 1.85
CA VAL A 784 18.58 -1.58 1.46
C VAL A 784 18.91 -0.38 0.55
N ILE A 785 19.37 0.76 1.06
CA ILE A 785 19.72 1.95 0.28
C ILE A 785 21.23 2.02 0.05
N LEU A 786 21.71 1.84 -1.18
CA LEU A 786 23.10 2.23 -1.50
C LEU A 786 23.22 3.74 -1.54
N ILE A 787 24.28 4.34 -1.01
CA ILE A 787 24.59 5.78 -1.04
C ILE A 787 26.04 5.99 -1.45
N ARG A 788 26.30 6.91 -2.38
CA ARG A 788 27.64 7.42 -2.66
C ARG A 788 28.08 8.44 -1.61
N THR A 789 29.15 8.13 -0.88
CA THR A 789 29.86 9.12 -0.05
C THR A 789 31.05 9.67 -0.84
N ASN A 790 31.11 10.99 -1.03
CA ASN A 790 32.29 11.70 -1.56
C ASN A 790 33.46 11.68 -0.56
#